data_AF-A0A7C4VL47-F1
#
_entry.id   AF-A0A7C4VL47-F1
#
_cell.length_a   1.000
_cell.length_b   1.000
_cell.length_c   1.000
_cell.angle_alpha   90.00
_cell.angle_beta   90.00
_cell.angle_gamma   90.00
#
_symmetry.space_group_name_H-M   'P 1'
#
loop_
_entity.id
_entity.type
_entity.pdbx_description
1 polymer ?
#
loop_
_entity_poly.entity_id
_entity_poly.type
_entity_poly.pdbx_seq_one_letter_code
_entity_poly.pdbx_strand_id
1 'polypeptide(L)'
;MRRTLLSTAILTLLILNMFARPLIVPSASSSDEASILILADGSVVPDTALIRREGDVYYLTADVFGNKSGIVIEKSNMILDGGGHLVFGNWTGTGIKLNNVENVTIRNVKVATFSVGVDLVNSTLCSIVDSNIMLNYVFGIWVHDSSNFNFIYRNNISDNLKTGIFQGDSICSKIQYNNVEGNGWFGIQLHFSHGNDVYRNNIVGSSIDGLHALVSLNNSIAENIFLNNFAGLTLNYSSYSTIEGNFFLNNTKGINFHSSSSNLIYHNVFKSNALHVYDYSWNNSYVDPSINSWDNGYPVGGNFWDDYYGGDFFSGVYQNITGKDGIGDTPYKIDDNNFDRYPIIISELSFSPLNVRAQVGTTFSVDVYASSVFMLWAWQICLQWDKEILEYVNCTFGDFSNIVNNNSFQFSSSKDACMVFMESAYSELTNPVSGTNLRLVTLNFKVLKSGFGYLKISGVEFRGQDPNSEQEYSGNGDVNGDGVVDIRDVFITWSYIENENYSPMVDFNGDMKVDISDMAIVTSNYGKYYGVPDWRLTKTIYKIPVLWPFSWCSVTATPQVSENYNLSITVLNSFNSKVNGALVTAGGVSGYTDNFGKLTLSLPPGTYNVSASHPSYKTTTWTVDLDKSKNITLTLELPYDFEELPDSNIIVEPDEKGYNITLLNMLASSAVNVFFDWDYIGTIQPNEWKSFHHNQMPTLVVMATWNASAEYPKAWFKYLLPIELKPTTGEEGAFPEENMPYVAGSIFVVPYPPVYGQNTTIGVVLRNPYDHLLNISRIDFQVSSLTIAGKFESV
;
A
#
# COMPACT_ATOMS: atom_id res chain seq x y z
N MET A 1 34.84 -14.99 15.84
CA MET A 1 34.19 -13.68 16.17
C MET A 1 34.93 -12.43 15.66
N ARG A 2 36.04 -12.53 14.90
CA ARG A 2 36.74 -11.36 14.29
C ARG A 2 36.66 -11.27 12.75
N ARG A 3 35.92 -12.18 12.09
CA ARG A 3 35.79 -12.22 10.61
C ARG A 3 34.46 -11.70 10.06
N THR A 4 33.43 -11.54 10.91
CA THR A 4 32.09 -11.05 10.51
C THR A 4 31.94 -9.52 10.60
N LEU A 5 32.81 -8.82 11.35
CA LEU A 5 32.82 -7.35 11.44
C LEU A 5 33.57 -6.67 10.28
N LEU A 6 34.54 -7.35 9.66
CA LEU A 6 35.21 -6.83 8.45
C LEU A 6 34.33 -6.99 7.19
N SER A 7 33.51 -8.04 7.13
CA SER A 7 32.64 -8.26 5.96
C SER A 7 31.46 -7.31 5.91
N THR A 8 30.90 -6.88 7.06
CA THR A 8 29.83 -5.88 7.09
C THR A 8 30.34 -4.49 6.77
N ALA A 9 31.50 -4.07 7.31
CA ALA A 9 32.10 -2.76 7.00
C ALA A 9 32.47 -2.59 5.52
N ILE A 10 33.01 -3.65 4.89
CA ILE A 10 33.37 -3.65 3.46
C ILE A 10 32.10 -3.71 2.58
N LEU A 11 31.04 -4.40 3.01
CA LEU A 11 29.76 -4.43 2.29
C LEU A 11 29.01 -3.09 2.40
N THR A 12 29.07 -2.36 3.52
CA THR A 12 28.57 -0.98 3.63
C THR A 12 29.36 0.01 2.78
N LEU A 13 30.68 -0.15 2.66
CA LEU A 13 31.50 0.67 1.76
C LEU A 13 31.26 0.36 0.27
N LEU A 14 30.93 -0.90 -0.06
CA LEU A 14 30.54 -1.31 -1.42
C LEU A 14 29.11 -0.86 -1.76
N ILE A 15 28.19 -0.84 -0.79
CA ILE A 15 26.82 -0.34 -0.98
C ILE A 15 26.78 1.20 -1.08
N LEU A 16 27.65 1.93 -0.37
CA LEU A 16 27.82 3.38 -0.58
C LEU A 16 28.29 3.71 -2.01
N ASN A 17 29.14 2.85 -2.61
CA ASN A 17 29.59 3.03 -4.00
C ASN A 17 28.59 2.51 -5.05
N MET A 18 27.63 1.67 -4.67
CA MET A 18 26.61 1.14 -5.61
C MET A 18 25.37 2.05 -5.74
N PHE A 19 25.18 3.02 -4.85
CA PHE A 19 24.12 4.05 -4.96
C PHE A 19 24.64 5.43 -5.39
N ALA A 20 25.95 5.65 -5.43
CA ALA A 20 26.53 6.73 -6.21
C ALA A 20 26.43 6.36 -7.70
N ARG A 21 25.23 6.44 -8.29
CA ARG A 21 25.15 6.65 -9.75
C ARG A 21 26.02 7.88 -10.01
N PRO A 22 27.08 7.82 -10.84
CA PRO A 22 27.68 9.04 -11.32
C PRO A 22 26.54 9.80 -12.00
N LEU A 23 26.16 10.94 -11.41
CA LEU A 23 25.22 11.84 -12.05
C LEU A 23 25.90 12.18 -13.38
N ILE A 24 25.33 11.69 -14.48
CA ILE A 24 25.82 12.02 -15.81
C ILE A 24 25.49 13.50 -15.98
N VAL A 25 26.45 14.36 -15.65
CA VAL A 25 26.38 15.79 -15.91
C VAL A 25 26.37 15.93 -17.43
N PRO A 26 25.30 16.47 -18.05
CA PRO A 26 25.38 16.91 -19.43
C PRO A 26 26.54 17.92 -19.48
N SER A 27 27.50 17.70 -20.37
CA SER A 27 28.61 18.63 -20.56
C SER A 27 28.04 20.05 -20.77
N ALA A 28 28.09 20.88 -19.72
CA ALA A 28 27.69 22.26 -19.82
C ALA A 28 28.67 22.95 -20.77
N SER A 29 28.12 23.47 -21.87
CA SER A 29 28.82 24.40 -22.73
C SER A 29 29.38 25.53 -21.89
N SER A 30 30.67 25.81 -22.07
CA SER A 30 31.38 26.92 -21.44
C SER A 30 30.69 28.27 -21.75
N SER A 31 29.94 28.78 -20.78
CA SER A 31 29.68 30.21 -20.65
C SER A 31 29.74 30.59 -19.17
N ASP A 32 30.52 31.62 -18.87
CA ASP A 32 30.63 32.29 -17.57
C ASP A 32 29.26 32.90 -17.16
N GLU A 33 28.29 32.09 -16.74
CA GLU A 33 27.07 32.64 -16.17
C GLU A 33 27.34 33.12 -14.74
N ALA A 34 27.24 34.45 -14.57
CA ALA A 34 27.28 35.13 -13.28
C ALA A 34 26.12 34.68 -12.38
N SER A 35 26.25 34.88 -11.07
CA SER A 35 25.20 34.56 -10.10
C SER A 35 23.86 35.22 -10.47
N ILE A 36 22.74 34.52 -10.23
CA ILE A 36 21.41 35.14 -10.32
C ILE A 36 21.24 36.07 -9.11
N LEU A 37 20.85 37.32 -9.34
CA LEU A 37 20.62 38.32 -8.30
C LEU A 37 19.14 38.67 -8.22
N ILE A 38 18.55 38.60 -7.04
CA ILE A 38 17.27 39.25 -6.72
C ILE A 38 17.62 40.51 -5.93
N LEU A 39 17.65 41.65 -6.64
CA LEU A 39 18.08 42.93 -6.08
C LEU A 39 17.05 43.46 -5.08
N ALA A 40 17.45 44.43 -4.25
CA ALA A 40 16.60 45.01 -3.21
C ALA A 40 15.26 45.59 -3.71
N ASP A 41 15.20 46.08 -4.96
CA ASP A 41 13.97 46.56 -5.61
C ASP A 41 13.08 45.42 -6.16
N GLY A 42 13.56 44.18 -6.07
CA GLY A 42 12.91 42.95 -6.52
C GLY A 42 13.09 42.63 -7.99
N SER A 43 13.90 43.39 -8.73
CA SER A 43 14.33 43.00 -10.08
C SER A 43 15.22 41.76 -10.02
N VAL A 44 15.18 40.93 -11.07
CA VAL A 44 15.98 39.72 -11.20
C VAL A 44 17.01 39.94 -12.29
N VAL A 45 18.29 39.69 -11.99
CA VAL A 45 19.40 39.88 -12.92
C VAL A 45 20.18 38.56 -13.07
N PRO A 46 20.52 38.12 -14.30
CA PRO A 46 20.10 38.73 -15.58
C PRO A 46 18.61 38.52 -15.86
N ASP A 47 18.03 39.31 -16.77
CA ASP A 47 16.63 39.17 -17.20
C ASP A 47 16.32 37.79 -17.82
N THR A 48 17.37 37.03 -18.18
CA THR A 48 17.30 35.65 -18.68
C THR A 48 17.29 34.59 -17.57
N ALA A 49 17.34 35.00 -16.30
CA ALA A 49 17.31 34.07 -15.17
C ALA A 49 16.02 33.22 -15.18
N LEU A 50 16.16 31.96 -14.78
CA LEU A 50 15.07 30.97 -14.74
C LEU A 50 14.17 31.16 -13.51
N ILE A 51 13.75 32.40 -13.27
CA ILE A 51 12.91 32.82 -12.16
C ILE A 51 11.70 33.58 -12.71
N ARG A 52 10.50 33.10 -12.39
CA ARG A 52 9.24 33.80 -12.65
C ARG A 52 8.78 34.49 -11.38
N ARG A 53 8.51 35.80 -11.45
CA ARG A 53 8.03 36.60 -10.32
C ARG A 53 6.52 36.82 -10.39
N GLU A 54 5.81 36.57 -9.29
CA GLU A 54 4.40 36.92 -9.08
C GLU A 54 4.25 37.65 -7.73
N GLY A 55 4.16 38.98 -7.76
CA GLY A 55 4.17 39.80 -6.55
C GLY A 55 5.50 39.69 -5.80
N ASP A 56 5.44 39.20 -4.55
CA ASP A 56 6.60 38.93 -3.69
C ASP A 56 7.01 37.45 -3.67
N VAL A 57 6.43 36.62 -4.55
CA VAL A 57 6.83 35.22 -4.73
C VAL A 57 7.63 35.05 -6.01
N TYR A 58 8.77 34.37 -5.88
CA TYR A 58 9.73 34.11 -6.94
C TYR A 58 9.81 32.60 -7.12
N TYR A 59 9.43 32.11 -8.29
CA TYR A 59 9.40 30.69 -8.61
C TYR A 59 10.59 30.32 -9.48
N LEU A 60 11.37 29.32 -9.09
CA LEU A 60 12.26 28.67 -10.05
C LEU A 60 11.41 27.97 -11.10
N THR A 61 11.72 28.18 -12.38
CA THR A 61 10.99 27.55 -13.49
C THR A 61 11.73 26.36 -14.09
N ALA A 62 12.99 26.16 -13.69
CA ALA A 62 13.87 25.08 -14.12
C ALA A 62 15.07 24.97 -13.17
N ASP A 63 15.87 23.93 -13.35
CA ASP A 63 17.12 23.75 -12.61
C ASP A 63 18.15 24.83 -12.99
N VAL A 64 18.89 25.32 -12.00
CA VAL A 64 19.92 26.37 -12.11
C VAL A 64 21.30 25.75 -11.94
N PHE A 65 22.20 25.99 -12.89
CA PHE A 65 23.57 25.49 -12.87
C PHE A 65 24.55 26.66 -12.75
N GLY A 66 25.17 26.84 -11.58
CA GLY A 66 26.02 27.99 -11.26
C GLY A 66 27.50 27.64 -11.15
N ASN A 67 28.37 28.48 -11.72
CA ASN A 67 29.84 28.34 -11.58
C ASN A 67 30.44 29.14 -10.40
N LYS A 68 29.68 30.05 -9.78
CA LYS A 68 30.07 30.86 -8.61
C LYS A 68 29.05 30.74 -7.47
N SER A 69 28.23 31.78 -7.24
CA SER A 69 27.05 31.64 -6.39
C SER A 69 25.84 31.33 -7.27
N GLY A 70 24.91 30.50 -6.80
CA GLY A 70 23.71 30.17 -7.55
C GLY A 70 22.76 31.38 -7.61
N ILE A 71 22.20 31.72 -6.45
CA ILE A 71 21.22 32.81 -6.29
C ILE A 71 21.65 33.68 -5.10
N VAL A 72 21.63 35.00 -5.27
CA VAL A 72 21.86 35.98 -4.20
C VAL A 72 20.63 36.85 -4.05
N ILE A 73 20.13 36.99 -2.83
CA ILE A 73 18.90 37.69 -2.48
C ILE A 73 19.23 38.88 -1.60
N GLU A 74 18.85 40.07 -2.07
CA GLU A 74 19.01 41.35 -1.38
C GLU A 74 17.64 42.02 -1.14
N LYS A 75 16.54 41.40 -1.57
CA LYS A 75 15.17 41.83 -1.27
C LYS A 75 14.65 41.15 -0.01
N SER A 76 14.11 41.96 0.89
CA SER A 76 13.35 41.53 2.06
C SER A 76 11.86 41.31 1.73
N ASN A 77 11.13 40.64 2.64
CA ASN A 77 9.69 40.37 2.52
C ASN A 77 9.33 39.64 1.22
N MET A 78 9.98 38.51 0.96
CA MET A 78 9.75 37.72 -0.25
C MET A 78 9.86 36.22 -0.01
N ILE A 79 9.31 35.45 -0.94
CA ILE A 79 9.39 33.99 -0.95
C ILE A 79 10.12 33.55 -2.21
N LEU A 80 11.19 32.76 -2.08
CA LEU A 80 11.73 31.95 -3.16
C LEU A 80 11.17 30.53 -3.05
N ASP A 81 10.32 30.16 -3.99
CA ASP A 81 9.76 28.82 -4.12
C ASP A 81 10.50 28.07 -5.23
N GLY A 82 11.26 27.04 -4.84
CA GLY A 82 12.05 26.28 -5.78
C GLY A 82 11.25 25.32 -6.65
N GLY A 83 9.97 25.05 -6.37
CA GLY A 83 9.17 24.10 -7.17
C GLY A 83 9.73 22.66 -7.22
N GLY A 84 10.67 22.31 -6.34
CA GLY A 84 11.42 21.05 -6.34
C GLY A 84 12.65 21.03 -7.26
N HIS A 85 12.95 22.16 -7.92
CA HIS A 85 14.09 22.34 -8.83
C HIS A 85 15.43 22.33 -8.10
N LEU A 86 16.46 22.00 -8.86
CA LEU A 86 17.84 21.89 -8.40
C LEU A 86 18.62 23.18 -8.67
N VAL A 87 19.30 23.70 -7.65
CA VAL A 87 20.40 24.66 -7.76
C VAL A 87 21.69 23.88 -7.56
N PHE A 88 22.50 23.77 -8.61
CA PHE A 88 23.68 22.91 -8.67
C PHE A 88 24.97 23.71 -8.89
N GLY A 89 25.99 23.45 -8.07
CA GLY A 89 27.28 24.13 -8.11
C GLY A 89 28.45 23.25 -8.56
N ASN A 90 29.67 23.77 -8.41
CA ASN A 90 30.93 23.11 -8.76
C ASN A 90 31.91 22.98 -7.56
N TRP A 91 31.34 22.83 -6.36
CA TRP A 91 32.00 22.77 -5.04
C TRP A 91 32.64 24.09 -4.57
N THR A 92 32.32 25.21 -5.24
CA THR A 92 32.73 26.55 -4.85
C THR A 92 31.53 27.45 -4.60
N GLY A 93 31.75 28.62 -3.99
CA GLY A 93 30.71 29.62 -3.77
C GLY A 93 29.51 29.15 -2.93
N THR A 94 28.38 29.83 -3.10
CA THR A 94 27.18 29.64 -2.28
C THR A 94 25.98 29.31 -3.17
N GLY A 95 25.19 28.29 -2.83
CA GLY A 95 24.01 27.93 -3.61
C GLY A 95 22.94 29.01 -3.59
N ILE A 96 22.43 29.34 -2.40
CA ILE A 96 21.49 30.44 -2.18
C ILE A 96 22.02 31.32 -1.05
N LYS A 97 22.21 32.60 -1.30
CA LYS A 97 22.70 33.57 -0.32
C LYS A 97 21.66 34.62 0.01
N LEU A 98 21.33 34.77 1.28
CA LEU A 98 20.53 35.87 1.83
C LEU A 98 21.49 36.90 2.42
N ASN A 99 21.48 38.11 1.85
CA ASN A 99 22.49 39.12 2.14
C ASN A 99 21.86 40.40 2.68
N ASN A 100 21.93 40.60 4.01
CA ASN A 100 21.33 41.75 4.71
C ASN A 100 19.83 41.88 4.47
N VAL A 101 19.07 40.79 4.65
CA VAL A 101 17.62 40.75 4.39
C VAL A 101 16.82 40.36 5.63
N GLU A 102 15.56 40.76 5.64
CA GLU A 102 14.59 40.40 6.68
C GLU A 102 13.38 39.71 6.04
N ASN A 103 12.79 38.74 6.76
CA ASN A 103 11.53 38.12 6.37
C ASN A 103 11.55 37.51 4.95
N VAL A 104 12.59 36.71 4.66
CA VAL A 104 12.71 35.96 3.41
C VAL A 104 12.46 34.47 3.67
N THR A 105 11.59 33.85 2.86
CA THR A 105 11.35 32.39 2.92
C THR A 105 11.95 31.71 1.71
N ILE A 106 12.79 30.70 1.94
CA ILE A 106 13.29 29.77 0.91
C ILE A 106 12.60 28.43 1.13
N ARG A 107 11.90 27.94 0.10
CA ARG A 107 11.14 26.69 0.22
C ARG A 107 11.22 25.80 -1.01
N ASN A 108 11.03 24.49 -0.79
CA ASN A 108 10.84 23.51 -1.86
C ASN A 108 11.95 23.57 -2.92
N VAL A 109 13.21 23.63 -2.49
CA VAL A 109 14.37 23.70 -3.39
C VAL A 109 15.37 22.60 -3.06
N LYS A 110 16.08 22.11 -4.08
CA LYS A 110 17.24 21.24 -3.90
C LYS A 110 18.51 22.07 -4.14
N VAL A 111 19.44 22.08 -3.20
CA VAL A 111 20.71 22.82 -3.32
C VAL A 111 21.86 21.85 -3.12
N ALA A 112 22.72 21.73 -4.14
CA ALA A 112 23.81 20.76 -4.10
C ALA A 112 25.12 21.29 -4.68
N THR A 113 26.21 20.69 -4.22
CA THR A 113 27.57 20.87 -4.76
C THR A 113 28.07 22.31 -4.74
N PHE A 114 27.81 23.07 -3.69
CA PHE A 114 28.45 24.37 -3.43
C PHE A 114 29.47 24.27 -2.29
N SER A 115 30.23 25.33 -2.03
CA SER A 115 31.00 25.41 -0.78
C SER A 115 30.06 25.52 0.42
N VAL A 116 29.04 26.36 0.30
CA VAL A 116 27.94 26.52 1.25
C VAL A 116 26.63 26.35 0.50
N GLY A 117 25.73 25.50 0.96
CA GLY A 117 24.43 25.30 0.31
C GLY A 117 23.56 26.56 0.41
N VAL A 118 23.14 26.92 1.62
CA VAL A 118 22.37 28.12 1.92
C VAL A 118 23.09 28.97 2.96
N ASP A 119 23.28 30.25 2.68
CA ASP A 119 24.03 31.21 3.51
C ASP A 119 23.11 32.36 3.95
N LEU A 120 22.99 32.59 5.25
CA LEU A 120 22.31 33.71 5.87
C LEU A 120 23.34 34.58 6.57
N VAL A 121 23.63 35.73 5.97
CA VAL A 121 24.53 36.73 6.54
C VAL A 121 23.75 37.98 6.91
N ASN A 122 23.86 38.38 8.19
CA ASN A 122 23.15 39.53 8.76
C ASN A 122 21.66 39.57 8.36
N SER A 123 21.00 38.41 8.43
CA SER A 123 19.64 38.22 7.94
C SER A 123 18.73 37.69 9.05
N THR A 124 17.57 38.30 9.24
CA THR A 124 16.69 38.03 10.40
C THR A 124 15.28 37.66 9.98
N LEU A 125 14.56 36.93 10.84
CA LEU A 125 13.18 36.48 10.56
C LEU A 125 13.05 35.68 9.24
N CYS A 126 14.14 35.10 8.75
CA CYS A 126 14.15 34.32 7.52
C CYS A 126 13.82 32.85 7.81
N SER A 127 13.26 32.19 6.80
CA SER A 127 12.81 30.81 6.88
C SER A 127 13.46 29.96 5.79
N ILE A 128 14.02 28.80 6.15
CA ILE A 128 14.39 27.74 5.21
C ILE A 128 13.49 26.54 5.51
N VAL A 129 12.74 26.07 4.52
CA VAL A 129 11.70 25.06 4.74
C VAL A 129 11.54 24.05 3.61
N ASP A 130 11.19 22.82 3.96
CA ASP A 130 10.78 21.77 3.03
C ASP A 130 11.77 21.63 1.84
N SER A 131 13.07 21.82 2.12
CA SER A 131 14.14 21.88 1.13
C SER A 131 15.18 20.77 1.35
N ASN A 132 15.92 20.43 0.30
CA ASN A 132 16.94 19.38 0.32
C ASN A 132 18.32 19.96 0.03
N ILE A 133 19.22 19.93 1.02
CA ILE A 133 20.50 20.63 0.99
C ILE A 133 21.60 19.59 1.17
N MET A 134 22.22 19.21 0.06
CA MET A 134 23.04 18.01 0.02
C MET A 134 24.41 18.22 -0.62
N LEU A 135 25.39 17.40 -0.26
CA LEU A 135 26.66 17.31 -0.98
C LEU A 135 27.37 18.67 -1.12
N ASN A 136 27.31 19.54 -0.10
CA ASN A 136 28.09 20.79 -0.08
C ASN A 136 29.43 20.57 0.61
N TYR A 137 30.45 21.35 0.23
CA TYR A 137 31.85 21.12 0.64
C TYR A 137 32.14 21.49 2.09
N VAL A 138 31.54 22.58 2.59
CA VAL A 138 31.79 23.09 3.94
C VAL A 138 30.52 22.99 4.78
N PHE A 139 29.49 23.74 4.42
CA PHE A 139 28.25 23.82 5.20
C PHE A 139 27.04 23.54 4.32
N GLY A 140 26.07 22.79 4.84
CA GLY A 140 24.75 22.72 4.22
C GLY A 140 24.05 24.07 4.36
N ILE A 141 23.76 24.47 5.59
CA ILE A 141 23.23 25.79 5.95
C ILE A 141 24.24 26.52 6.84
N TRP A 142 24.49 27.79 6.55
CA TRP A 142 25.29 28.68 7.38
C TRP A 142 24.46 29.90 7.80
N VAL A 143 24.31 30.11 9.11
CA VAL A 143 23.66 31.28 9.69
C VAL A 143 24.69 32.04 10.50
N HIS A 144 25.03 33.28 10.12
CA HIS A 144 26.07 34.02 10.82
C HIS A 144 25.90 35.54 10.78
N ASP A 145 26.77 36.24 11.52
CA ASP A 145 26.83 37.69 11.65
C ASP A 145 25.53 38.30 12.19
N SER A 146 25.09 37.88 13.39
CA SER A 146 23.87 38.37 14.06
C SER A 146 22.57 38.07 13.30
N SER A 147 22.53 36.94 12.59
CA SER A 147 21.35 36.43 11.90
C SER A 147 20.37 35.78 12.88
N ASN A 148 19.66 36.63 13.63
CA ASN A 148 18.79 36.24 14.74
C ASN A 148 17.35 35.88 14.30
N PHE A 149 16.66 35.10 15.14
CA PHE A 149 15.24 34.78 14.96
C PHE A 149 14.90 34.09 13.64
N ASN A 150 15.82 33.25 13.14
CA ASN A 150 15.61 32.51 11.90
C ASN A 150 14.94 31.15 12.17
N PHE A 151 14.24 30.64 11.16
CA PHE A 151 13.51 29.37 11.22
C PHE A 151 14.08 28.40 10.19
N ILE A 152 14.71 27.33 10.65
CA ILE A 152 15.17 26.22 9.80
C ILE A 152 14.29 25.04 10.13
N TYR A 153 13.31 24.72 9.27
CA TYR A 153 12.31 23.71 9.59
C TYR A 153 11.96 22.73 8.48
N ARG A 154 11.80 21.44 8.81
CA ARG A 154 11.42 20.37 7.87
C ARG A 154 12.33 20.23 6.64
N ASN A 155 13.62 20.49 6.79
CA ASN A 155 14.58 20.31 5.71
C ASN A 155 15.25 18.93 5.78
N ASN A 156 15.70 18.43 4.64
CA ASN A 156 16.64 17.32 4.56
C ASN A 156 18.04 17.86 4.28
N ILE A 157 18.95 17.74 5.23
CA ILE A 157 20.34 18.19 5.13
C ILE A 157 21.27 16.99 5.21
N SER A 158 21.72 16.50 4.06
CA SER A 158 22.45 15.23 4.00
C SER A 158 23.80 15.30 3.26
N ASP A 159 24.73 14.47 3.67
CA ASP A 159 25.99 14.22 2.93
C ASP A 159 26.82 15.50 2.67
N ASN A 160 26.70 16.54 3.50
CA ASN A 160 27.59 17.70 3.41
C ASN A 160 28.93 17.33 4.04
N LEU A 161 30.04 17.68 3.38
CA LEU A 161 31.36 17.14 3.69
C LEU A 161 31.93 17.61 5.04
N LYS A 162 31.39 18.66 5.65
CA LYS A 162 31.66 19.01 7.06
C LYS A 162 30.37 19.15 7.85
N THR A 163 29.83 20.35 8.02
CA THR A 163 28.70 20.57 8.94
C THR A 163 27.38 20.65 8.18
N GLY A 164 26.33 20.00 8.69
CA GLY A 164 24.98 20.13 8.14
C GLY A 164 24.45 21.55 8.31
N ILE A 165 24.24 21.97 9.56
CA ILE A 165 23.80 23.33 9.92
C ILE A 165 24.85 23.97 10.83
N PHE A 166 25.44 25.09 10.40
CA PHE A 166 26.34 25.90 11.22
C PHE A 166 25.65 27.21 11.58
N GLN A 167 25.53 27.49 12.87
CA GLN A 167 25.07 28.79 13.38
C GLN A 167 26.19 29.46 14.20
N GLY A 168 26.62 30.63 13.76
CA GLY A 168 27.67 31.44 14.38
C GLY A 168 27.16 32.80 14.81
N ASP A 169 27.48 33.24 16.03
CA ASP A 169 27.21 34.60 16.51
C ASP A 169 25.75 35.05 16.26
N SER A 170 24.79 34.13 16.46
CA SER A 170 23.37 34.32 16.14
C SER A 170 22.49 33.71 17.24
N ILE A 171 21.38 34.37 17.58
CA ILE A 171 20.57 34.03 18.76
C ILE A 171 19.09 33.82 18.43
N CYS A 172 18.40 33.10 19.31
CA CYS A 172 16.94 32.95 19.30
C CYS A 172 16.36 32.36 18.00
N SER A 173 17.14 31.56 17.27
CA SER A 173 16.70 30.84 16.09
C SER A 173 16.02 29.52 16.47
N LYS A 174 15.10 29.06 15.62
CA LYS A 174 14.40 27.78 15.75
C LYS A 174 14.90 26.80 14.68
N ILE A 175 15.52 25.72 15.11
CA ILE A 175 15.97 24.62 14.24
C ILE A 175 15.11 23.41 14.57
N GLN A 176 14.09 23.13 13.75
CA GLN A 176 13.05 22.18 14.13
C GLN A 176 12.65 21.19 13.04
N TYR A 177 12.33 19.94 13.40
CA TYR A 177 11.79 18.95 12.47
C TYR A 177 12.69 18.63 11.25
N ASN A 178 14.00 18.91 11.32
CA ASN A 178 14.91 18.65 10.21
C ASN A 178 15.44 17.20 10.26
N ASN A 179 15.70 16.62 9.09
CA ASN A 179 16.50 15.40 8.94
C ASN A 179 17.94 15.80 8.60
N VAL A 180 18.88 15.55 9.50
CA VAL A 180 20.30 15.91 9.38
C VAL A 180 21.14 14.63 9.40
N GLU A 181 21.55 14.16 8.22
CA GLU A 181 22.05 12.79 8.06
C GLU A 181 23.39 12.71 7.31
N GLY A 182 24.33 11.92 7.82
CA GLY A 182 25.57 11.59 7.09
C GLY A 182 26.49 12.79 6.84
N ASN A 183 26.38 13.86 7.65
CA ASN A 183 27.24 15.03 7.52
C ASN A 183 28.63 14.75 8.09
N GLY A 184 29.67 15.24 7.41
CA GLY A 184 31.03 14.79 7.58
C GLY A 184 31.64 15.07 8.95
N TRP A 185 31.35 16.19 9.61
CA TRP A 185 31.90 16.56 10.94
C TRP A 185 30.78 16.63 11.98
N PHE A 186 29.97 17.69 11.90
CA PHE A 186 28.88 17.94 12.83
C PHE A 186 27.53 17.87 12.10
N GLY A 187 26.51 17.34 12.73
CA GLY A 187 25.15 17.50 12.23
C GLY A 187 24.73 18.97 12.32
N ILE A 188 24.72 19.49 13.55
CA ILE A 188 24.40 20.87 13.89
C ILE A 188 25.52 21.45 14.76
N GLN A 189 25.97 22.66 14.46
CA GLN A 189 26.92 23.39 15.29
C GLN A 189 26.36 24.74 15.71
N LEU A 190 26.32 24.99 17.02
CA LEU A 190 26.04 26.28 17.63
C LEU A 190 27.36 26.87 18.14
N HIS A 191 27.76 28.02 17.61
CA HIS A 191 29.02 28.68 17.91
C HIS A 191 28.74 30.11 18.38
N PHE A 192 29.05 30.44 19.64
CA PHE A 192 28.67 31.72 20.25
C PHE A 192 27.19 32.07 20.03
N SER A 193 26.32 31.06 20.10
CA SER A 193 24.92 31.17 19.69
C SER A 193 24.00 30.80 20.87
N HIS A 194 23.30 31.81 21.39
CA HIS A 194 22.53 31.71 22.63
C HIS A 194 21.02 31.65 22.39
N GLY A 195 20.27 31.10 23.34
CA GLY A 195 18.81 31.23 23.33
C GLY A 195 18.11 30.48 22.19
N ASN A 196 18.77 29.54 21.53
CA ASN A 196 18.19 28.82 20.39
C ASN A 196 17.32 27.65 20.84
N ASP A 197 16.36 27.32 19.99
CA ASP A 197 15.47 26.17 20.19
C ASP A 197 15.75 25.12 19.11
N VAL A 198 16.35 24.01 19.54
CA VAL A 198 16.65 22.85 18.70
C VAL A 198 15.68 21.74 19.06
N TYR A 199 14.66 21.55 18.23
CA TYR A 199 13.49 20.77 18.59
C TYR A 199 13.12 19.71 17.55
N ARG A 200 12.96 18.44 17.95
CA ARG A 200 12.47 17.37 17.06
C ARG A 200 13.25 17.17 15.76
N ASN A 201 14.56 17.35 15.79
CA ASN A 201 15.41 17.01 14.66
C ASN A 201 15.85 15.54 14.72
N ASN A 202 15.98 14.91 13.57
CA ASN A 202 16.61 13.60 13.42
C ASN A 202 18.06 13.79 12.98
N ILE A 203 19.01 13.53 13.88
CA ILE A 203 20.44 13.83 13.71
C ILE A 203 21.22 12.53 13.73
N VAL A 204 21.62 12.06 12.54
CA VAL A 204 22.08 10.69 12.32
C VAL A 204 23.46 10.64 11.67
N GLY A 205 24.36 9.84 12.25
CA GLY A 205 25.58 9.41 11.56
C GLY A 205 26.64 10.49 11.34
N SER A 206 26.71 11.50 12.21
CA SER A 206 27.78 12.51 12.16
C SER A 206 29.10 11.91 12.65
N SER A 207 30.21 12.18 11.96
CA SER A 207 31.50 11.55 12.31
C SER A 207 32.14 12.09 13.59
N ILE A 208 31.74 13.28 14.05
CA ILE A 208 32.16 13.89 15.32
C ILE A 208 30.95 14.02 16.25
N ASP A 209 30.21 15.12 16.20
CA ASP A 209 29.07 15.31 17.12
C ASP A 209 27.78 15.48 16.33
N GLY A 210 26.68 14.92 16.83
CA GLY A 210 25.35 15.17 16.29
C GLY A 210 25.02 16.65 16.43
N LEU A 211 25.04 17.16 17.67
CA LEU A 211 25.01 18.59 17.96
C LEU A 211 26.23 19.01 18.78
N HIS A 212 26.92 20.05 18.33
CA HIS A 212 28.03 20.67 19.06
C HIS A 212 27.68 22.11 19.42
N ALA A 213 27.53 22.39 20.71
CA ALA A 213 27.35 23.74 21.25
C ALA A 213 28.66 24.21 21.89
N LEU A 214 29.27 25.23 21.27
CA LEU A 214 30.51 25.87 21.70
C LEU A 214 30.23 27.30 22.15
N VAL A 215 30.53 27.61 23.40
CA VAL A 215 30.29 28.91 24.05
C VAL A 215 28.85 29.38 23.81
N SER A 216 27.88 28.49 23.97
CA SER A 216 26.49 28.66 23.53
C SER A 216 25.53 28.41 24.70
N LEU A 217 25.24 29.48 25.44
CA LEU A 217 24.43 29.47 26.65
C LEU A 217 22.91 29.46 26.40
N ASN A 218 22.16 28.98 27.39
CA ASN A 218 20.70 29.13 27.49
C ASN A 218 19.94 28.60 26.27
N ASN A 219 20.34 27.44 25.75
CA ASN A 219 19.65 26.80 24.63
C ASN A 219 18.60 25.80 25.12
N SER A 220 17.51 25.65 24.35
CA SER A 220 16.52 24.58 24.50
C SER A 220 16.85 23.50 23.49
N ILE A 221 17.17 22.29 23.96
CA ILE A 221 17.46 21.13 23.12
C ILE A 221 16.45 20.05 23.51
N ALA A 222 15.38 19.89 22.75
CA ALA A 222 14.29 19.03 23.15
C ALA A 222 13.77 18.08 22.05
N GLU A 223 13.41 16.87 22.45
CA GLU A 223 12.76 15.87 21.59
C GLU A 223 13.53 15.50 20.30
N ASN A 224 14.85 15.71 20.27
CA ASN A 224 15.67 15.33 19.13
C ASN A 224 16.07 13.85 19.21
N ILE A 225 16.33 13.25 18.05
CA ILE A 225 16.91 11.92 17.93
C ILE A 225 18.39 12.08 17.55
N PHE A 226 19.28 11.62 18.41
CA PHE A 226 20.73 11.54 18.18
C PHE A 226 21.11 10.07 18.00
N LEU A 227 21.31 9.64 16.76
CA LEU A 227 21.55 8.23 16.43
C LEU A 227 22.89 8.03 15.71
N ASN A 228 23.69 7.06 16.17
CA ASN A 228 24.93 6.64 15.51
C ASN A 228 25.97 7.76 15.30
N ASN A 229 26.00 8.77 16.17
CA ASN A 229 27.02 9.83 16.16
C ASN A 229 28.21 9.43 17.05
N PHE A 230 29.35 10.08 16.90
CA PHE A 230 30.44 9.88 17.86
C PHE A 230 30.06 10.45 19.24
N ALA A 231 29.70 11.73 19.36
CA ALA A 231 28.86 12.19 20.48
C ALA A 231 27.46 12.57 19.97
N GLY A 232 26.41 12.24 20.72
CA GLY A 232 25.06 12.73 20.40
C GLY A 232 25.01 14.25 20.55
N LEU A 233 25.34 14.73 21.75
CA LEU A 233 25.41 16.15 22.10
C LEU A 233 26.74 16.46 22.79
N THR A 234 27.46 17.49 22.33
CA THR A 234 28.59 18.08 23.05
C THR A 234 28.24 19.49 23.53
N LEU A 235 28.42 19.74 24.83
CA LEU A 235 28.38 21.05 25.46
C LEU A 235 29.79 21.47 25.86
N ASN A 236 30.28 22.55 25.27
CA ASN A 236 31.62 23.07 25.49
C ASN A 236 31.54 24.56 25.87
N TYR A 237 31.90 24.89 27.10
CA TYR A 237 31.64 26.20 27.72
C TYR A 237 30.19 26.68 27.54
N SER A 238 29.24 25.74 27.61
CA SER A 238 27.83 25.94 27.28
C SER A 238 26.96 25.53 28.47
N SER A 239 26.53 26.53 29.24
CA SER A 239 25.80 26.39 30.50
C SER A 239 24.35 26.88 30.39
N TYR A 240 23.54 26.56 31.40
CA TYR A 240 22.15 27.05 31.55
C TYR A 240 21.18 26.59 30.46
N SER A 241 21.51 25.53 29.73
CA SER A 241 20.64 24.95 28.70
C SER A 241 19.68 23.93 29.32
N THR A 242 18.52 23.75 28.68
CA THR A 242 17.56 22.69 29.00
C THR A 242 17.66 21.60 27.95
N ILE A 243 17.85 20.36 28.38
CA ILE A 243 18.00 19.18 27.53
C ILE A 243 16.90 18.20 27.94
N GLU A 244 15.83 18.12 27.17
CA GLU A 244 14.61 17.42 27.57
C GLU A 244 14.07 16.47 26.50
N GLY A 245 13.68 15.25 26.87
CA GLY A 245 12.93 14.39 25.95
C GLY A 245 13.73 13.87 24.74
N ASN A 246 15.06 14.03 24.73
CA ASN A 246 15.89 13.62 23.59
C ASN A 246 16.23 12.13 23.64
N PHE A 247 16.41 11.52 22.47
CA PHE A 247 16.80 10.13 22.31
C PHE A 247 18.28 10.04 21.90
N PHE A 248 19.14 9.65 22.84
CA PHE A 248 20.55 9.37 22.60
C PHE A 248 20.73 7.87 22.36
N LEU A 249 20.83 7.47 21.10
CA LEU A 249 20.79 6.07 20.67
C LEU A 249 22.09 5.65 19.96
N ASN A 250 22.72 4.57 20.42
CA ASN A 250 23.88 3.95 19.76
C ASN A 250 25.01 4.93 19.37
N ASN A 251 25.25 5.95 20.20
CA ASN A 251 26.37 6.88 20.03
C ASN A 251 27.61 6.36 20.77
N THR A 252 28.80 6.85 20.42
CA THR A 252 29.98 6.55 21.26
C THR A 252 29.85 7.23 22.63
N LYS A 253 29.33 8.45 22.65
CA LYS A 253 28.94 9.19 23.87
C LYS A 253 27.53 9.73 23.69
N GLY A 254 26.64 9.58 24.68
CA GLY A 254 25.33 10.22 24.66
C GLY A 254 25.47 11.74 24.74
N ILE A 255 25.87 12.23 25.92
CA ILE A 255 26.25 13.63 26.15
C ILE A 255 27.72 13.74 26.55
N ASN A 256 28.41 14.74 26.00
CA ASN A 256 29.81 15.04 26.24
C ASN A 256 29.96 16.48 26.77
N PHE A 257 30.58 16.65 27.95
CA PHE A 257 30.75 17.94 28.60
C PHE A 257 32.21 18.41 28.61
N HIS A 258 32.37 19.73 28.49
CA HIS A 258 33.61 20.44 28.76
C HIS A 258 33.29 21.79 29.42
N SER A 259 33.59 21.94 30.71
CA SER A 259 33.38 23.16 31.49
C SER A 259 31.95 23.74 31.35
N SER A 260 30.94 22.90 31.48
CA SER A 260 29.55 23.21 31.07
C SER A 260 28.54 22.79 32.14
N SER A 261 28.40 23.63 33.16
CA SER A 261 27.57 23.38 34.35
C SER A 261 26.20 24.06 34.28
N SER A 262 25.35 23.78 35.26
CA SER A 262 24.04 24.40 35.45
C SER A 262 23.05 24.15 34.30
N ASN A 263 23.19 23.04 33.59
CA ASN A 263 22.19 22.57 32.64
C ASN A 263 21.14 21.71 33.36
N LEU A 264 19.90 21.72 32.84
CA LEU A 264 18.79 20.92 33.32
C LEU A 264 18.51 19.80 32.31
N ILE A 265 18.65 18.54 32.74
CA ILE A 265 18.68 17.37 31.86
C ILE A 265 17.69 16.33 32.39
N TYR A 266 16.52 16.18 31.79
CA TYR A 266 15.50 15.23 32.26
C TYR A 266 14.67 14.69 31.08
N HIS A 267 13.97 13.57 31.30
CA HIS A 267 13.15 12.88 30.31
C HIS A 267 13.89 12.42 29.05
N ASN A 268 15.22 12.43 29.05
CA ASN A 268 16.00 11.91 27.94
C ASN A 268 16.11 10.39 28.02
N VAL A 269 16.34 9.76 26.87
CA VAL A 269 16.51 8.33 26.72
C VAL A 269 17.96 8.06 26.33
N PHE A 270 18.73 7.45 27.22
CA PHE A 270 20.08 6.97 26.94
C PHE A 270 20.01 5.46 26.69
N LYS A 271 20.22 5.05 25.43
CA LYS A 271 20.15 3.63 25.06
C LYS A 271 21.28 3.21 24.15
N SER A 272 22.00 2.17 24.57
CA SER A 272 23.04 1.49 23.81
C SER A 272 24.18 2.41 23.36
N ASN A 273 24.40 3.52 24.06
CA ASN A 273 25.59 4.34 23.87
C ASN A 273 26.78 3.65 24.54
N ALA A 274 27.98 3.77 23.98
CA ALA A 274 29.17 3.18 24.62
C ALA A 274 29.48 3.86 25.97
N LEU A 275 29.20 5.16 26.08
CA LEU A 275 29.10 5.91 27.34
C LEU A 275 27.84 6.77 27.28
N HIS A 276 26.97 6.72 28.29
CA HIS A 276 25.79 7.60 28.34
C HIS A 276 26.18 9.06 28.54
N VAL A 277 27.14 9.31 29.43
CA VAL A 277 27.68 10.63 29.73
C VAL A 277 29.20 10.54 29.78
N TYR A 278 29.86 11.59 29.30
CA TYR A 278 31.29 11.80 29.48
C TYR A 278 31.56 13.25 29.86
N ASP A 279 32.38 13.48 30.88
CA ASP A 279 32.94 14.79 31.19
C ASP A 279 34.46 14.78 30.93
N TYR A 280 34.94 15.80 30.21
CA TYR A 280 36.36 15.95 29.92
C TYR A 280 37.25 16.09 31.18
N SER A 281 36.72 16.67 32.27
CA SER A 281 37.41 16.79 33.56
C SER A 281 37.79 15.43 34.17
N TRP A 282 37.04 14.36 33.86
CA TRP A 282 37.33 13.01 34.40
C TRP A 282 38.72 12.51 34.00
N ASN A 283 39.23 12.97 32.86
CA ASN A 283 40.56 12.62 32.37
C ASN A 283 41.54 13.80 32.40
N ASN A 284 41.13 14.94 32.97
CA ASN A 284 41.93 16.16 32.99
C ASN A 284 41.68 16.98 34.26
N SER A 285 42.58 16.85 35.24
CA SER A 285 42.49 17.53 36.53
C SER A 285 42.66 19.07 36.47
N TYR A 286 42.96 19.64 35.30
CA TYR A 286 43.05 21.10 35.12
C TYR A 286 41.72 21.73 34.70
N VAL A 287 40.70 20.91 34.46
CA VAL A 287 39.37 21.35 34.07
C VAL A 287 38.41 21.01 35.20
N ASP A 288 37.64 22.00 35.66
CA ASP A 288 36.64 21.78 36.70
C ASP A 288 35.51 20.86 36.18
N PRO A 289 34.97 19.98 37.04
CA PRO A 289 33.87 19.11 36.65
C PRO A 289 32.62 19.90 36.32
N SER A 290 31.90 19.46 35.29
CA SER A 290 30.61 20.03 34.95
C SER A 290 29.55 19.48 35.89
N ILE A 291 28.86 20.37 36.59
CA ILE A 291 27.84 20.01 37.59
C ILE A 291 26.47 20.40 37.03
N ASN A 292 25.60 19.43 36.83
CA ASN A 292 24.30 19.59 36.17
C ASN A 292 23.17 18.95 36.98
N SER A 293 21.92 19.36 36.70
CA SER A 293 20.73 18.74 37.29
C SER A 293 20.20 17.68 36.32
N TRP A 294 20.00 16.45 36.81
CA TRP A 294 19.64 15.28 35.98
C TRP A 294 18.19 14.81 36.19
N ASP A 295 17.38 15.60 36.88
CA ASP A 295 15.97 15.36 37.09
C ASP A 295 15.26 16.68 37.36
N ASN A 296 13.93 16.70 37.16
CA ASN A 296 13.08 17.85 37.46
C ASN A 296 12.23 17.63 38.72
N GLY A 297 12.74 16.86 39.69
CA GLY A 297 12.04 16.54 40.93
C GLY A 297 10.88 15.55 40.76
N TYR A 298 10.31 15.10 41.89
CA TYR A 298 9.13 14.24 41.92
C TYR A 298 7.83 15.05 41.81
N PRO A 299 6.79 14.60 41.08
CA PRO A 299 6.70 13.33 40.35
C PRO A 299 7.18 13.42 38.88
N VAL A 300 7.78 14.55 38.46
CA VAL A 300 8.19 14.75 37.07
C VAL A 300 9.24 13.70 36.65
N GLY A 301 10.23 13.44 37.51
CA GLY A 301 11.25 12.43 37.27
C GLY A 301 12.48 12.94 36.54
N GLY A 302 13.35 12.00 36.18
CA GLY A 302 14.65 12.21 35.53
C GLY A 302 14.73 11.56 34.17
N ASN A 303 15.82 10.88 33.86
CA ASN A 303 16.11 10.30 32.55
C ASN A 303 15.94 8.78 32.58
N PHE A 304 15.77 8.18 31.41
CA PHE A 304 15.88 6.74 31.22
C PHE A 304 17.30 6.36 30.84
N TRP A 305 17.81 5.30 31.49
CA TRP A 305 19.14 4.74 31.27
C TRP A 305 19.00 3.24 31.01
N ASP A 306 19.49 2.74 29.87
CA ASP A 306 19.34 1.31 29.56
C ASP A 306 20.25 0.39 30.38
N ASP A 307 21.16 0.96 31.17
CA ASP A 307 21.98 0.28 32.18
C ASP A 307 21.50 0.52 33.64
N TYR A 308 20.34 1.15 33.84
CA TYR A 308 19.70 1.25 35.15
C TYR A 308 18.90 -0.01 35.47
N TYR A 309 19.27 -0.67 36.58
CA TYR A 309 18.64 -1.92 37.05
C TYR A 309 17.93 -1.76 38.40
N GLY A 310 17.65 -0.52 38.84
CA GLY A 310 16.94 -0.27 40.07
C GLY A 310 15.49 -0.77 40.02
N GLY A 311 14.93 -1.07 41.20
CA GLY A 311 13.53 -1.47 41.34
C GLY A 311 12.60 -0.26 41.30
N ASP A 312 11.31 -0.55 41.14
CA ASP A 312 10.20 0.38 41.29
C ASP A 312 9.14 -0.35 42.13
N PHE A 313 9.31 -0.26 43.43
CA PHE A 313 8.45 -0.83 44.46
C PHE A 313 7.86 0.25 45.36
N PHE A 314 8.45 1.44 45.34
CA PHE A 314 8.10 2.57 46.17
C PHE A 314 7.83 3.80 45.30
N SER A 315 7.24 4.80 45.95
CA SER A 315 6.76 6.03 45.35
C SER A 315 7.01 7.21 46.29
N GLY A 316 6.71 8.42 45.80
CA GLY A 316 6.83 9.67 46.53
C GLY A 316 8.22 10.30 46.44
N VAL A 317 8.35 11.52 46.97
CA VAL A 317 9.58 12.34 46.92
C VAL A 317 10.81 11.62 47.50
N TYR A 318 10.62 10.73 48.47
CA TYR A 318 11.71 9.97 49.09
C TYR A 318 11.79 8.51 48.63
N GLN A 319 10.95 8.10 47.67
CA GLN A 319 10.88 6.74 47.13
C GLN A 319 10.78 5.68 48.24
N ASN A 320 9.88 5.94 49.20
CA ASN A 320 9.71 5.10 50.40
C ASN A 320 8.25 4.80 50.75
N ILE A 321 7.29 5.23 49.92
CA ILE A 321 5.87 4.90 50.06
C ILE A 321 5.59 3.70 49.17
N THR A 322 5.09 2.58 49.72
CA THR A 322 4.82 1.39 48.92
C THR A 322 3.85 1.66 47.76
N GLY A 323 4.22 1.24 46.56
CA GLY A 323 3.46 1.44 45.33
C GLY A 323 4.40 1.78 44.18
N LYS A 324 4.15 1.23 42.99
CA LYS A 324 4.96 1.49 41.81
C LYS A 324 4.60 2.82 41.18
N ASP A 325 5.58 3.60 40.77
CA ASP A 325 5.36 4.88 40.09
C ASP A 325 6.19 5.15 38.84
N GLY A 326 6.77 4.10 38.23
CA GLY A 326 7.54 4.23 36.99
C GLY A 326 8.81 5.06 37.14
N ILE A 327 9.12 5.50 38.35
CA ILE A 327 10.37 6.10 38.76
C ILE A 327 11.12 5.04 39.57
N GLY A 328 12.42 4.95 39.35
CA GLY A 328 13.27 4.00 40.05
C GLY A 328 13.51 4.43 41.49
N ASP A 329 13.39 3.47 42.41
CA ASP A 329 13.50 3.68 43.86
C ASP A 329 14.90 4.16 44.31
N THR A 330 15.89 3.99 43.44
CA THR A 330 17.30 4.31 43.72
C THR A 330 17.85 5.32 42.71
N PRO A 331 18.58 6.37 43.15
CA PRO A 331 19.21 7.30 42.23
C PRO A 331 20.20 6.62 41.27
N TYR A 332 20.23 7.06 40.02
CA TYR A 332 21.28 6.70 39.07
C TYR A 332 22.46 7.66 39.25
N LYS A 333 23.62 7.10 39.57
CA LYS A 333 24.86 7.86 39.81
C LYS A 333 25.63 8.03 38.50
N ILE A 334 25.77 9.27 38.04
CA ILE A 334 26.64 9.61 36.89
C ILE A 334 28.08 9.73 37.38
N ASP A 335 28.30 10.57 38.42
CA ASP A 335 29.58 10.70 39.12
C ASP A 335 29.36 11.17 40.58
N ASP A 336 30.40 11.62 41.27
CA ASP A 336 30.30 12.06 42.68
C ASP A 336 29.49 13.35 42.89
N ASN A 337 29.31 14.16 41.85
CA ASN A 337 28.59 15.44 41.91
C ASN A 337 27.29 15.43 41.10
N ASN A 338 27.08 14.42 40.26
CA ASN A 338 25.96 14.32 39.33
C ASN A 338 25.14 13.04 39.59
N PHE A 339 23.88 13.24 39.96
CA PHE A 339 22.93 12.16 40.21
C PHE A 339 21.59 12.49 39.55
N ASP A 340 21.03 11.50 38.88
CA ASP A 340 19.62 11.47 38.56
C ASP A 340 18.90 10.82 39.73
N ARG A 341 18.14 11.61 40.50
CA ARG A 341 17.49 11.13 41.72
C ARG A 341 16.22 10.34 41.45
N TYR A 342 15.65 10.51 40.26
CA TYR A 342 14.38 9.92 39.88
C TYR A 342 14.48 9.27 38.49
N PRO A 343 15.37 8.27 38.29
CA PRO A 343 15.53 7.63 36.98
C PRO A 343 14.20 7.05 36.51
N ILE A 344 13.84 7.26 35.26
CA ILE A 344 12.57 6.77 34.73
C ILE A 344 12.73 5.33 34.27
N ILE A 345 11.75 4.49 34.61
CA ILE A 345 11.56 3.17 34.02
C ILE A 345 10.62 3.36 32.83
N ILE A 346 11.19 3.24 31.63
CA ILE A 346 10.51 3.64 30.39
C ILE A 346 9.40 2.67 29.98
N SER A 347 8.34 3.24 29.39
CA SER A 347 7.31 2.47 28.71
C SER A 347 7.76 2.09 27.30
N GLU A 348 7.59 0.83 26.87
CA GLU A 348 7.93 0.41 25.49
C GLU A 348 6.67 0.19 24.66
N LEU A 349 6.68 0.63 23.39
CA LEU A 349 5.63 0.30 22.43
C LEU A 349 6.01 -0.88 21.54
N SER A 350 5.07 -1.81 21.36
CA SER A 350 5.26 -3.00 20.54
C SER A 350 4.03 -3.37 19.72
N PHE A 351 4.27 -4.02 18.57
CA PHE A 351 3.24 -4.67 17.77
C PHE A 351 3.09 -6.14 18.17
N SER A 352 1.86 -6.64 18.16
CA SER A 352 1.57 -8.08 18.27
C SER A 352 0.51 -8.51 17.25
N PRO A 353 0.82 -9.41 16.30
CA PRO A 353 2.13 -10.00 16.06
C PRO A 353 3.12 -9.01 15.42
N LEU A 354 4.43 -9.21 15.63
CA LEU A 354 5.49 -8.40 14.99
C LEU A 354 5.71 -8.75 13.50
N ASN A 355 5.31 -9.96 13.09
CA ASN A 355 5.42 -10.42 11.70
C ASN A 355 4.10 -11.08 11.28
N VAL A 356 3.49 -10.60 10.20
CA VAL A 356 2.26 -11.12 9.62
C VAL A 356 2.55 -11.81 8.29
N ARG A 357 1.94 -12.97 8.06
CA ARG A 357 1.84 -13.60 6.74
C ARG A 357 0.36 -13.68 6.36
N ALA A 358 -0.02 -13.06 5.26
CA ALA A 358 -1.41 -13.01 4.80
C ALA A 358 -1.50 -13.14 3.27
N GLN A 359 -2.61 -13.67 2.77
CA GLN A 359 -2.82 -13.84 1.33
C GLN A 359 -3.49 -12.61 0.71
N VAL A 360 -3.21 -12.33 -0.57
CA VAL A 360 -3.92 -11.30 -1.32
C VAL A 360 -5.43 -11.52 -1.23
N GLY A 361 -6.17 -10.47 -0.87
CA GLY A 361 -7.62 -10.48 -0.68
C GLY A 361 -8.10 -10.75 0.76
N THR A 362 -7.23 -11.21 1.66
CA THR A 362 -7.58 -11.48 3.07
C THR A 362 -7.35 -10.27 3.99
N THR A 363 -8.02 -10.28 5.14
CA THR A 363 -7.79 -9.31 6.23
C THR A 363 -7.01 -9.93 7.38
N PHE A 364 -6.20 -9.13 8.09
CA PHE A 364 -5.52 -9.50 9.32
C PHE A 364 -5.58 -8.37 10.36
N SER A 365 -5.27 -8.71 11.61
CA SER A 365 -5.27 -7.77 12.73
C SER A 365 -3.88 -7.67 13.37
N VAL A 366 -3.54 -6.49 13.87
CA VAL A 366 -2.33 -6.23 14.66
C VAL A 366 -2.68 -5.34 15.84
N ASP A 367 -2.25 -5.73 17.04
CA ASP A 367 -2.39 -4.95 18.26
C ASP A 367 -1.16 -4.06 18.50
N VAL A 368 -1.37 -2.91 19.12
CA VAL A 368 -0.33 -2.04 19.68
C VAL A 368 -0.40 -2.10 21.22
N TYR A 369 0.71 -2.46 21.86
CA TYR A 369 0.82 -2.53 23.33
C TYR A 369 1.83 -1.53 23.86
N ALA A 370 1.53 -0.98 25.03
CA ALA A 370 2.41 -0.19 25.87
C ALA A 370 2.79 -0.96 27.13
N SER A 371 4.08 -1.25 27.33
CA SER A 371 4.59 -1.85 28.56
C SER A 371 4.99 -0.79 29.56
N SER A 372 5.05 -1.15 30.86
CA SER A 372 5.56 -0.29 31.94
C SER A 372 5.02 1.15 31.93
N VAL A 373 3.71 1.29 31.76
CA VAL A 373 3.02 2.58 31.75
C VAL A 373 2.66 2.98 33.17
N PHE A 374 2.96 4.21 33.55
CA PHE A 374 2.57 4.76 34.84
C PHE A 374 1.98 6.17 34.70
N MET A 375 0.90 6.44 35.46
CA MET A 375 0.18 7.71 35.48
C MET A 375 -0.26 8.21 34.10
N LEU A 376 -0.61 7.30 33.17
CA LEU A 376 -1.05 7.66 31.84
C LEU A 376 -2.47 8.22 31.86
N TRP A 377 -2.58 9.48 31.48
CA TRP A 377 -3.85 10.20 31.32
C TRP A 377 -4.28 10.30 29.88
N ALA A 378 -3.32 10.37 28.96
CA ALA A 378 -3.61 10.39 27.54
C ALA A 378 -2.47 9.76 26.76
N TRP A 379 -2.81 9.12 25.64
CA TRP A 379 -1.85 8.65 24.68
C TRP A 379 -2.26 9.03 23.26
N GLN A 380 -1.25 9.27 22.42
CA GLN A 380 -1.39 9.43 20.98
C GLN A 380 -0.33 8.57 20.29
N ILE A 381 -0.73 7.95 19.18
CA ILE A 381 0.19 7.32 18.24
C ILE A 381 -0.22 7.66 16.81
N CYS A 382 0.75 7.84 15.93
CA CYS A 382 0.55 7.89 14.49
C CYS A 382 0.94 6.54 13.88
N LEU A 383 0.22 6.07 12.87
CA LEU A 383 0.48 4.82 12.17
C LEU A 383 0.66 5.11 10.69
N GLN A 384 1.73 4.59 10.11
CA GLN A 384 2.02 4.62 8.68
C GLN A 384 2.08 3.19 8.14
N TRP A 385 1.63 2.98 6.91
CA TRP A 385 1.68 1.67 6.27
C TRP A 385 1.99 1.77 4.77
N ASP A 386 2.41 0.65 4.19
CA ASP A 386 2.57 0.52 2.74
C ASP A 386 1.21 0.43 2.03
N LYS A 387 0.77 1.56 1.45
CA LYS A 387 -0.51 1.66 0.73
C LYS A 387 -0.59 0.86 -0.58
N GLU A 388 0.53 0.43 -1.14
CA GLU A 388 0.51 -0.40 -2.35
C GLU A 388 0.20 -1.87 -2.02
N ILE A 389 0.54 -2.30 -0.80
CA ILE A 389 0.36 -3.67 -0.32
C ILE A 389 -0.87 -3.80 0.58
N LEU A 390 -1.20 -2.76 1.36
CA LEU A 390 -2.16 -2.81 2.46
C LEU A 390 -3.20 -1.70 2.39
N GLU A 391 -4.45 -2.04 2.73
CA GLU A 391 -5.56 -1.11 2.93
C GLU A 391 -6.02 -1.17 4.38
N TYR A 392 -6.11 -0.02 5.05
CA TYR A 392 -6.69 0.05 6.39
C TYR A 392 -8.20 -0.23 6.32
N VAL A 393 -8.71 -1.03 7.26
CA VAL A 393 -10.13 -1.41 7.32
C VAL A 393 -10.84 -0.67 8.46
N ASN A 394 -10.42 -0.92 9.71
CA ASN A 394 -10.97 -0.31 10.91
C ASN A 394 -10.03 -0.54 12.11
N CYS A 395 -10.38 0.01 13.28
CA CYS A 395 -9.68 -0.23 14.53
C CYS A 395 -10.65 -0.50 15.69
N THR A 396 -10.11 -0.93 16.82
CA THR A 396 -10.80 -1.05 18.10
C THR A 396 -9.86 -0.57 19.20
N PHE A 397 -10.25 0.44 19.98
CA PHE A 397 -9.48 0.93 21.11
C PHE A 397 -9.39 -0.15 22.21
N GLY A 398 -8.26 -0.17 22.91
CA GLY A 398 -7.88 -1.23 23.81
C GLY A 398 -8.27 -0.99 25.26
N ASP A 399 -7.39 -1.40 26.16
CA ASP A 399 -7.68 -1.59 27.58
C ASP A 399 -7.78 -0.26 28.35
N PHE A 400 -7.21 0.82 27.81
CA PHE A 400 -7.26 2.15 28.43
C PHE A 400 -8.70 2.57 28.73
N SER A 401 -9.60 2.57 27.73
CA SER A 401 -11.03 2.85 27.87
C SER A 401 -11.69 2.08 29.01
N ASN A 402 -11.40 0.79 29.11
CA ASN A 402 -11.99 -0.10 30.11
C ASN A 402 -11.51 0.26 31.51
N ILE A 403 -10.22 0.58 31.68
CA ILE A 403 -9.65 0.95 32.97
C ILE A 403 -10.24 2.27 33.48
N VAL A 404 -10.53 3.19 32.57
CA VAL A 404 -11.18 4.47 32.88
C VAL A 404 -12.71 4.38 32.81
N ASN A 405 -13.31 3.19 32.87
CA ASN A 405 -14.76 2.96 32.88
C ASN A 405 -15.52 3.67 31.73
N ASN A 406 -14.93 3.72 30.53
CA ASN A 406 -15.43 4.42 29.34
C ASN A 406 -15.55 5.95 29.50
N ASN A 407 -14.92 6.53 30.52
CA ASN A 407 -14.76 7.97 30.67
C ASN A 407 -13.50 8.44 29.93
N SER A 408 -13.41 8.12 28.64
CA SER A 408 -12.34 8.58 27.75
C SER A 408 -12.88 9.14 26.44
N PHE A 409 -12.15 10.10 25.88
CA PHE A 409 -12.31 10.55 24.51
C PHE A 409 -11.43 9.70 23.59
N GLN A 410 -12.00 9.21 22.50
CA GLN A 410 -11.29 8.43 21.48
C GLN A 410 -11.37 9.16 20.14
N PHE A 411 -10.22 9.29 19.47
CA PHE A 411 -10.13 9.93 18.16
C PHE A 411 -9.26 9.14 17.21
N SER A 412 -9.71 9.04 15.96
CA SER A 412 -8.88 8.57 14.87
C SER A 412 -9.13 9.38 13.60
N SER A 413 -8.07 9.80 12.91
CA SER A 413 -8.17 10.49 11.63
C SER A 413 -7.17 9.95 10.62
N SER A 414 -7.59 9.85 9.35
CA SER A 414 -6.80 9.25 8.27
C SER A 414 -6.46 10.27 7.18
N LYS A 415 -5.19 10.31 6.75
CA LYS A 415 -4.74 11.04 5.55
C LYS A 415 -3.56 10.31 4.91
N ASP A 416 -3.64 10.00 3.62
CA ASP A 416 -2.53 9.51 2.78
C ASP A 416 -1.66 8.39 3.40
N ALA A 417 -2.27 7.25 3.78
CA ALA A 417 -1.57 6.12 4.41
C ALA A 417 -0.91 6.41 5.77
N CYS A 418 -1.40 7.47 6.43
CA CYS A 418 -1.13 7.82 7.80
C CYS A 418 -2.45 7.87 8.58
N MET A 419 -2.44 7.41 9.82
CA MET A 419 -3.58 7.50 10.74
C MET A 419 -3.11 7.93 12.12
N VAL A 420 -3.76 8.92 12.72
CA VAL A 420 -3.53 9.28 14.12
C VAL A 420 -4.56 8.56 14.97
N PHE A 421 -4.15 7.98 16.09
CA PHE A 421 -5.01 7.47 17.14
C PHE A 421 -4.69 8.20 18.44
N MET A 422 -5.73 8.62 19.14
CA MET A 422 -5.61 9.27 20.44
C MET A 422 -6.68 8.74 21.37
N GLU A 423 -6.32 8.54 22.63
CA GLU A 423 -7.27 8.37 23.70
C GLU A 423 -6.84 9.16 24.94
N SER A 424 -7.80 9.84 25.58
CA SER A 424 -7.57 10.68 26.76
C SER A 424 -8.65 10.44 27.81
N ALA A 425 -8.28 10.30 29.07
CA ALA A 425 -9.20 10.15 30.19
C ALA A 425 -9.76 11.50 30.66
N TYR A 426 -11.02 11.53 31.11
CA TYR A 426 -11.60 12.74 31.73
C TYR A 426 -11.04 12.91 33.15
N SER A 427 -10.26 13.97 33.37
CA SER A 427 -9.52 14.21 34.63
C SER A 427 -10.39 14.26 35.89
N GLU A 428 -11.66 14.61 35.76
CA GLU A 428 -12.58 14.75 36.90
C GLU A 428 -13.30 13.45 37.30
N LEU A 429 -13.23 12.41 36.47
CA LEU A 429 -14.09 11.22 36.62
C LEU A 429 -13.31 9.93 36.89
N THR A 430 -11.98 9.93 36.75
CA THR A 430 -11.17 8.70 36.80
C THR A 430 -9.77 8.91 37.34
N ASN A 431 -9.15 7.82 37.81
CA ASN A 431 -7.73 7.77 38.14
C ASN A 431 -6.90 7.51 36.86
N PRO A 432 -5.62 7.92 36.82
CA PRO A 432 -4.76 7.62 35.69
C PRO A 432 -4.50 6.12 35.53
N VAL A 433 -4.17 5.73 34.30
CA VAL A 433 -3.90 4.34 33.93
C VAL A 433 -2.44 4.00 34.20
N SER A 434 -2.22 2.96 35.00
CA SER A 434 -0.90 2.36 35.22
C SER A 434 -0.99 0.85 34.98
N GLY A 435 0.02 0.28 34.33
CA GLY A 435 0.03 -1.15 34.03
C GLY A 435 1.19 -1.60 33.14
N THR A 436 1.41 -2.91 33.14
CA THR A 436 2.37 -3.60 32.27
C THR A 436 1.59 -4.29 31.15
N ASN A 437 1.87 -3.96 29.89
CA ASN A 437 1.20 -4.49 28.68
C ASN A 437 -0.24 -4.00 28.50
N LEU A 438 -0.42 -2.69 28.58
CA LEU A 438 -1.65 -2.01 28.22
C LEU A 438 -1.86 -2.10 26.70
N ARG A 439 -2.89 -2.81 26.21
CA ARG A 439 -3.23 -2.75 24.79
C ARG A 439 -3.85 -1.38 24.49
N LEU A 440 -3.26 -0.62 23.58
CA LEU A 440 -3.76 0.70 23.19
C LEU A 440 -4.82 0.59 22.10
N VAL A 441 -4.54 -0.15 21.03
CA VAL A 441 -5.44 -0.26 19.87
C VAL A 441 -5.20 -1.57 19.10
N THR A 442 -6.26 -2.17 18.59
CA THR A 442 -6.26 -3.25 17.59
C THR A 442 -6.55 -2.66 16.22
N LEU A 443 -5.73 -2.97 15.22
CA LEU A 443 -5.78 -2.42 13.86
C LEU A 443 -6.05 -3.52 12.84
N ASN A 444 -7.00 -3.32 11.93
CA ASN A 444 -7.34 -4.29 10.90
C ASN A 444 -6.95 -3.79 9.50
N PHE A 445 -6.30 -4.66 8.73
CA PHE A 445 -5.81 -4.37 7.38
C PHE A 445 -6.22 -5.45 6.39
N LYS A 446 -6.42 -5.05 5.12
CA LYS A 446 -6.64 -5.94 3.97
C LYS A 446 -5.42 -5.96 3.07
N VAL A 447 -5.06 -7.15 2.56
CA VAL A 447 -3.94 -7.31 1.62
C VAL A 447 -4.42 -7.07 0.18
N LEU A 448 -3.84 -6.07 -0.48
CA LEU A 448 -4.16 -5.68 -1.86
C LEU A 448 -3.31 -6.41 -2.89
N LYS A 449 -2.02 -6.59 -2.60
CA LYS A 449 -1.02 -7.08 -3.57
C LYS A 449 0.02 -7.95 -2.88
N SER A 450 0.54 -8.94 -3.58
CA SER A 450 1.62 -9.79 -3.07
C SER A 450 2.94 -9.00 -3.03
N GLY A 451 3.73 -9.19 -1.98
CA GLY A 451 4.96 -8.45 -1.75
C GLY A 451 5.31 -8.37 -0.26
N PHE A 452 6.28 -7.51 0.06
CA PHE A 452 6.62 -7.16 1.43
C PHE A 452 6.07 -5.76 1.74
N GLY A 453 5.19 -5.67 2.72
CA GLY A 453 4.69 -4.41 3.28
C GLY A 453 5.13 -4.25 4.73
N TYR A 454 4.80 -3.10 5.31
CA TYR A 454 5.11 -2.79 6.70
C TYR A 454 4.01 -1.96 7.35
N LEU A 455 3.94 -2.04 8.68
CA LEU A 455 3.30 -1.05 9.54
C LEU A 455 4.39 -0.39 10.38
N LYS A 456 4.35 0.93 10.51
CA LYS A 456 5.30 1.72 11.27
C LYS A 456 4.51 2.67 12.15
N ILE A 457 4.74 2.63 13.46
CA ILE A 457 4.19 3.66 14.34
C ILE A 457 5.12 4.89 14.20
N SER A 458 4.61 6.11 14.42
CA SER A 458 5.32 7.38 14.61
C SER A 458 4.55 8.29 15.58
N GLY A 459 5.04 9.51 15.85
CA GLY A 459 4.25 10.56 16.54
C GLY A 459 3.70 10.18 17.91
N VAL A 460 4.48 9.47 18.72
CA VAL A 460 4.01 8.95 20.00
C VAL A 460 4.19 9.87 21.16
N GLU A 461 3.11 9.98 21.91
CA GLU A 461 2.98 10.90 23.00
C GLU A 461 2.20 10.21 24.10
N PHE A 462 2.89 9.84 25.17
CA PHE A 462 2.24 9.49 26.43
C PHE A 462 2.31 10.71 27.35
N ARG A 463 1.22 10.96 28.06
CA ARG A 463 1.06 12.14 28.89
C ARG A 463 0.62 11.72 30.29
N GLY A 464 1.37 12.19 31.26
CA GLY A 464 0.99 12.22 32.67
C GLY A 464 0.45 13.59 33.04
N GLN A 465 -0.20 13.69 34.20
CA GLN A 465 -0.77 14.91 34.72
C GLN A 465 -0.42 14.99 36.20
N ASP A 466 0.04 16.16 36.67
CA ASP A 466 0.16 16.42 38.11
C ASP A 466 -1.25 16.53 38.72
N PRO A 467 -1.62 15.63 39.63
CA PRO A 467 -2.94 15.64 40.27
C PRO A 467 -3.22 16.91 41.12
N ASN A 468 -2.21 17.76 41.38
CA ASN A 468 -2.34 18.98 42.19
C ASN A 468 -2.31 20.29 41.37
N SER A 469 -2.23 20.21 40.04
CA SER A 469 -2.12 21.41 39.19
C SER A 469 -3.49 22.05 38.91
N GLU A 470 -3.54 23.39 38.88
CA GLU A 470 -4.75 24.14 38.49
C GLU A 470 -5.10 23.86 37.02
N GLN A 471 -6.40 23.73 36.71
CA GLN A 471 -6.89 23.51 35.34
C GLN A 471 -6.66 24.76 34.48
N GLU A 472 -6.12 24.59 33.27
CA GLU A 472 -6.01 25.65 32.27
C GLU A 472 -6.50 25.11 30.91
N TYR A 473 -7.37 25.87 30.26
CA TYR A 473 -7.99 25.51 28.98
C TYR A 473 -7.13 26.09 27.84
N SER A 474 -6.76 25.26 26.85
CA SER A 474 -5.93 25.75 25.74
C SER A 474 -6.76 26.68 24.85
N GLY A 475 -6.62 28.00 25.03
CA GLY A 475 -7.34 29.02 24.25
C GLY A 475 -6.88 29.15 22.78
N ASN A 476 -6.23 28.13 22.21
CA ASN A 476 -5.52 28.19 20.93
C ASN A 476 -6.32 27.66 19.73
N GLY A 477 -7.42 26.92 19.90
CA GLY A 477 -8.29 26.55 18.79
C GLY A 477 -7.96 25.23 18.06
N ASP A 478 -6.85 24.56 18.39
CA ASP A 478 -6.41 23.30 17.74
C ASP A 478 -6.92 22.11 18.57
N VAL A 479 -8.10 21.57 18.22
CA VAL A 479 -8.74 20.49 18.98
C VAL A 479 -8.29 19.11 18.51
N ASN A 480 -7.90 18.97 17.24
CA ASN A 480 -7.44 17.69 16.71
C ASN A 480 -5.95 17.44 16.97
N GLY A 481 -5.22 18.50 17.33
CA GLY A 481 -3.86 18.43 17.81
C GLY A 481 -2.86 18.04 16.73
N ASP A 482 -3.09 18.44 15.49
CA ASP A 482 -2.10 18.28 14.43
C ASP A 482 -1.13 19.48 14.33
N GLY A 483 -1.27 20.43 15.25
CA GLY A 483 -0.44 21.61 15.40
C GLY A 483 -0.85 22.76 14.51
N VAL A 484 -1.91 22.63 13.70
CA VAL A 484 -2.45 23.69 12.85
C VAL A 484 -3.94 23.80 13.13
N VAL A 485 -4.40 25.00 13.49
CA VAL A 485 -5.85 25.24 13.52
C VAL A 485 -6.37 25.30 12.09
N ASP A 486 -7.18 24.33 11.68
CA ASP A 486 -7.76 24.30 10.34
C ASP A 486 -9.23 23.89 10.32
N ILE A 487 -9.73 23.58 9.12
CA ILE A 487 -11.14 23.26 8.92
C ILE A 487 -11.59 22.01 9.70
N ARG A 488 -10.67 21.12 10.06
CA ARG A 488 -10.94 19.93 10.87
C ARG A 488 -11.26 20.31 12.30
N ASP A 489 -10.57 21.31 12.86
CA ASP A 489 -10.85 21.83 14.21
C ASP A 489 -12.20 22.52 14.30
N VAL A 490 -12.55 23.25 13.25
CA VAL A 490 -13.88 23.85 13.09
C VAL A 490 -14.94 22.75 13.08
N PHE A 491 -14.73 21.69 12.31
CA PHE A 491 -15.69 20.59 12.19
C PHE A 491 -15.88 19.83 13.51
N ILE A 492 -14.80 19.56 14.22
CA ILE A 492 -14.85 18.89 15.53
C ILE A 492 -15.60 19.75 16.53
N THR A 493 -15.25 21.04 16.65
CA THR A 493 -15.91 21.95 17.60
C THR A 493 -17.40 22.09 17.29
N TRP A 494 -17.78 22.13 16.00
CA TRP A 494 -19.18 22.25 15.57
C TRP A 494 -20.01 21.03 16.00
N SER A 495 -19.43 19.84 15.92
CA SER A 495 -20.12 18.59 16.27
C SER A 495 -20.56 18.50 17.73
N TYR A 496 -19.95 19.27 18.62
CA TYR A 496 -20.30 19.32 20.04
C TYR A 496 -21.30 20.43 20.38
N ILE A 497 -21.32 21.52 19.60
CA ILE A 497 -22.35 22.57 19.72
C ILE A 497 -23.74 21.97 19.41
N GLU A 498 -23.84 21.05 18.45
CA GLU A 498 -25.11 20.45 18.04
C GLU A 498 -25.61 19.32 18.96
N ASN A 499 -24.73 18.70 19.77
CA ASN A 499 -25.04 17.48 20.53
C ASN A 499 -25.40 17.72 22.01
N GLU A 500 -25.38 18.96 22.51
CA GLU A 500 -25.61 19.35 23.92
C GLU A 500 -24.73 18.63 24.98
N ASN A 501 -23.80 17.77 24.56
CA ASN A 501 -22.85 17.10 25.44
C ASN A 501 -21.66 18.03 25.70
N TYR A 502 -21.56 18.51 26.94
CA TYR A 502 -20.40 19.26 27.41
C TYR A 502 -19.12 18.43 27.23
N SER A 503 -18.12 19.03 26.60
CA SER A 503 -16.79 18.46 26.47
C SER A 503 -15.74 19.53 26.81
N PRO A 504 -14.94 19.34 27.88
CA PRO A 504 -13.86 20.27 28.22
C PRO A 504 -12.78 20.35 27.13
N MET A 505 -12.83 19.44 26.14
CA MET A 505 -11.95 19.42 24.97
C MET A 505 -12.38 20.32 23.82
N VAL A 506 -13.52 21.00 23.92
CA VAL A 506 -13.96 22.01 22.94
C VAL A 506 -14.47 23.27 23.61
N ASP A 507 -14.51 23.32 24.94
CA ASP A 507 -14.63 24.54 25.74
C ASP A 507 -13.25 25.24 25.77
N PHE A 508 -13.03 26.16 24.83
CA PHE A 508 -11.76 26.88 24.69
C PHE A 508 -11.70 28.12 25.60
N ASN A 509 -12.85 28.56 26.13
CA ASN A 509 -12.93 29.78 26.94
C ASN A 509 -13.08 29.48 28.46
N GLY A 510 -13.28 28.22 28.84
CA GLY A 510 -13.37 27.73 30.20
C GLY A 510 -14.69 28.08 30.91
N ASP A 511 -15.78 28.32 30.17
CA ASP A 511 -17.07 28.75 30.73
C ASP A 511 -18.04 27.60 31.06
N MET A 512 -17.57 26.37 30.92
CA MET A 512 -18.31 25.12 31.13
C MET A 512 -19.46 24.92 30.15
N LYS A 513 -19.38 25.52 28.96
CA LYS A 513 -20.30 25.31 27.84
C LYS A 513 -19.49 25.10 26.57
N VAL A 514 -20.14 24.47 25.59
CA VAL A 514 -19.61 24.38 24.23
C VAL A 514 -20.58 25.12 23.33
N ASP A 515 -20.24 26.36 23.01
CA ASP A 515 -21.11 27.23 22.24
C ASP A 515 -20.36 28.01 21.14
N ILE A 516 -21.03 28.99 20.54
CA ILE A 516 -20.46 29.75 19.44
C ILE A 516 -19.22 30.57 19.85
N SER A 517 -19.03 30.82 21.14
CA SER A 517 -17.88 31.51 21.71
C SER A 517 -16.61 30.66 21.60
N ASP A 518 -16.74 29.34 21.71
CA ASP A 518 -15.67 28.37 21.48
C ASP A 518 -15.30 28.28 20.00
N MET A 519 -16.32 28.25 19.14
CA MET A 519 -16.14 28.32 17.70
C MET A 519 -15.43 29.61 17.26
N ALA A 520 -15.70 30.72 17.94
CA ALA A 520 -15.03 31.99 17.69
C ALA A 520 -13.53 31.91 17.97
N ILE A 521 -13.10 31.13 18.97
CA ILE A 521 -11.68 30.93 19.29
C ILE A 521 -11.00 30.12 18.18
N VAL A 522 -11.60 29.00 17.75
CA VAL A 522 -11.08 28.18 16.64
C VAL A 522 -10.96 29.00 15.36
N THR A 523 -12.02 29.70 14.98
CA THR A 523 -12.02 30.50 13.75
C THR A 523 -11.08 31.70 13.82
N SER A 524 -10.89 32.31 14.99
CA SER A 524 -9.91 33.42 15.18
C SER A 524 -8.46 32.97 15.09
N ASN A 525 -8.20 31.68 15.28
CA ASN A 525 -6.87 31.09 15.22
C ASN A 525 -6.63 30.27 13.95
N TYR A 526 -7.59 30.24 13.01
CA TYR A 526 -7.49 29.50 11.75
C TYR A 526 -6.20 29.84 10.97
N GLY A 527 -5.46 28.80 10.58
CA GLY A 527 -4.19 28.87 9.89
C GLY A 527 -2.96 29.10 10.80
N LYS A 528 -3.14 29.26 12.12
CA LYS A 528 -2.02 29.39 13.06
C LYS A 528 -1.44 28.01 13.38
N TYR A 529 -0.11 27.95 13.41
CA TYR A 529 0.65 26.78 13.83
C TYR A 529 1.08 26.93 15.28
N TYR A 530 0.66 26.02 16.14
CA TYR A 530 1.00 26.00 17.56
C TYR A 530 2.00 24.90 17.93
N GLY A 531 2.37 24.03 16.98
CA GLY A 531 3.12 22.82 17.26
C GLY A 531 2.23 21.72 17.83
N VAL A 532 2.77 20.50 17.97
CA VAL A 532 2.04 19.31 18.43
C VAL A 532 1.45 19.55 19.83
N PRO A 533 0.24 19.02 20.12
CA PRO A 533 -0.81 19.77 20.79
C PRO A 533 -0.46 20.11 22.22
N ASP A 534 -0.97 21.22 22.73
CA ASP A 534 -1.11 21.39 24.16
C ASP A 534 -2.35 20.59 24.60
N TRP A 535 -2.17 19.34 25.06
CA TRP A 535 -3.28 18.51 25.54
C TRP A 535 -3.95 19.23 26.71
N ARG A 536 -5.28 19.28 26.71
CA ARG A 536 -6.04 19.97 27.74
C ARG A 536 -6.08 19.13 29.02
N LEU A 537 -5.69 19.72 30.15
CA LEU A 537 -6.57 19.96 31.30
C LEU A 537 -5.88 20.51 32.55
N THR A 538 -4.55 20.63 32.64
CA THR A 538 -3.91 21.36 33.75
C THR A 538 -2.53 21.91 33.41
N LYS A 539 -2.08 22.85 34.25
CA LYS A 539 -0.77 23.55 34.20
C LYS A 539 0.47 22.65 34.25
N THR A 540 0.34 21.34 34.45
CA THR A 540 1.50 20.44 34.61
C THR A 540 1.19 19.07 34.02
N ILE A 541 1.05 19.04 32.70
CA ILE A 541 1.12 17.81 31.90
C ILE A 541 2.60 17.55 31.61
N TYR A 542 3.09 16.38 31.97
CA TYR A 542 4.45 15.96 31.65
C TYR A 542 4.43 14.81 30.65
N LYS A 543 5.43 14.76 29.77
CA LYS A 543 5.57 13.66 28.81
C LYS A 543 6.08 12.44 29.58
N ILE A 544 5.42 11.31 29.42
CA ILE A 544 5.98 10.04 29.87
C ILE A 544 6.96 9.62 28.76
N PRO A 545 8.25 9.45 29.05
CA PRO A 545 9.19 8.95 28.05
C PRO A 545 8.72 7.59 27.56
N VAL A 546 8.69 7.42 26.24
CA VAL A 546 8.33 6.14 25.61
C VAL A 546 9.50 5.71 24.76
N LEU A 547 9.98 4.49 24.96
CA LEU A 547 11.04 3.93 24.15
C LEU A 547 10.50 3.70 22.75
N TRP A 548 11.16 4.35 21.81
CA TRP A 548 10.79 4.33 20.41
C TRP A 548 11.93 3.88 19.51
N PRO A 549 12.24 2.58 19.47
CA PRO A 549 13.10 2.06 18.42
C PRO A 549 12.23 1.28 17.43
N PHE A 550 12.06 1.81 16.21
CA PHE A 550 11.85 0.98 15.02
C PHE A 550 10.87 -0.20 15.18
N SER A 551 9.75 -0.04 15.90
CA SER A 551 8.72 -1.07 16.01
C SER A 551 8.00 -1.11 14.68
N TRP A 552 8.43 -2.01 13.79
CA TRP A 552 7.81 -2.22 12.49
C TRP A 552 7.15 -3.59 12.53
N CYS A 553 5.88 -3.65 12.16
CA CYS A 553 5.27 -4.94 11.85
C CYS A 553 5.61 -5.26 10.41
N SER A 554 6.33 -6.36 10.17
CA SER A 554 6.59 -6.80 8.79
C SER A 554 5.39 -7.61 8.27
N VAL A 555 4.95 -7.34 7.04
CA VAL A 555 3.83 -8.05 6.43
C VAL A 555 4.30 -8.71 5.14
N THR A 556 4.29 -10.04 5.12
CA THR A 556 4.57 -10.81 3.90
C THR A 556 3.23 -11.20 3.26
N ALA A 557 2.90 -10.51 2.17
CA ALA A 557 1.71 -10.76 1.36
C ALA A 557 2.00 -11.83 0.30
N THR A 558 1.38 -12.99 0.40
CA THR A 558 1.59 -14.10 -0.55
C THR A 558 0.53 -14.09 -1.67
N PRO A 559 0.90 -14.44 -2.91
CA PRO A 559 -0.07 -14.61 -3.99
C PRO A 559 -1.19 -15.59 -3.61
N GLN A 560 -2.37 -15.38 -4.18
CA GLN A 560 -3.44 -16.38 -4.19
C GLN A 560 -2.95 -17.60 -5.00
N VAL A 561 -2.96 -18.79 -4.40
CA VAL A 561 -2.64 -20.04 -5.11
C VAL A 561 -3.90 -20.49 -5.86
N SER A 562 -3.84 -20.58 -7.19
CA SER A 562 -4.88 -21.27 -7.96
C SER A 562 -4.58 -22.77 -7.98
N GLU A 563 -5.53 -23.61 -7.58
CA GLU A 563 -5.41 -25.07 -7.72
C GLU A 563 -5.60 -25.48 -9.19
N ASN A 564 -4.67 -26.25 -9.75
CA ASN A 564 -4.84 -26.91 -11.06
C ASN A 564 -5.24 -28.38 -10.88
N TYR A 565 -6.05 -28.90 -11.80
CA TYR A 565 -6.46 -30.30 -11.88
C TYR A 565 -5.80 -31.03 -13.06
N ASN A 566 -5.61 -32.34 -12.92
CA ASN A 566 -5.03 -33.18 -13.96
C ASN A 566 -6.13 -33.78 -14.84
N LEU A 567 -6.05 -33.56 -16.15
CA LEU A 567 -6.88 -34.20 -17.17
C LEU A 567 -6.05 -35.27 -17.90
N SER A 568 -6.29 -36.54 -17.60
CA SER A 568 -5.64 -37.66 -18.28
C SER A 568 -6.51 -38.19 -19.43
N ILE A 569 -5.99 -38.15 -20.65
CA ILE A 569 -6.66 -38.56 -21.89
C ILE A 569 -6.08 -39.87 -22.40
N THR A 570 -6.94 -40.80 -22.82
CA THR A 570 -6.57 -41.99 -23.59
C THR A 570 -7.19 -41.92 -24.99
N VAL A 571 -6.41 -42.08 -26.06
CA VAL A 571 -6.89 -42.02 -27.46
C VAL A 571 -6.90 -43.40 -28.10
N LEU A 572 -8.05 -43.81 -28.62
CA LEU A 572 -8.32 -45.09 -29.29
C LEU A 572 -8.74 -44.86 -30.75
N ASN A 573 -8.66 -45.88 -31.59
CA ASN A 573 -9.31 -45.89 -32.91
C ASN A 573 -10.68 -46.60 -32.86
N SER A 574 -11.42 -46.56 -33.96
CA SER A 574 -12.73 -47.21 -34.11
C SER A 574 -12.74 -48.73 -33.89
N PHE A 575 -11.58 -49.39 -33.84
CA PHE A 575 -11.41 -50.81 -33.48
C PHE A 575 -10.91 -51.01 -32.04
N ASN A 576 -11.04 -49.98 -31.19
CA ASN A 576 -10.64 -49.98 -29.78
C ASN A 576 -9.13 -50.17 -29.53
N SER A 577 -8.29 -49.94 -30.55
CA SER A 577 -6.82 -50.04 -30.45
C SER A 577 -6.20 -48.69 -30.06
N LYS A 578 -5.12 -48.71 -29.26
CA LYS A 578 -4.43 -47.49 -28.77
C LYS A 578 -3.76 -46.73 -29.92
N VAL A 579 -3.94 -45.41 -29.97
CA VAL A 579 -3.34 -44.55 -30.99
C VAL A 579 -2.10 -43.86 -30.42
N ASN A 580 -0.93 -44.29 -30.86
CA ASN A 580 0.35 -43.67 -30.53
C ASN A 580 0.55 -42.38 -31.34
N GLY A 581 1.06 -41.31 -30.72
CA GLY A 581 1.41 -40.08 -31.42
C GLY A 581 0.22 -39.22 -31.86
N ALA A 582 -0.97 -39.41 -31.27
CA ALA A 582 -2.10 -38.51 -31.49
C ALA A 582 -1.85 -37.17 -30.77
N LEU A 583 -2.02 -36.06 -31.47
CA LEU A 583 -1.93 -34.72 -30.88
C LEU A 583 -3.23 -34.41 -30.15
N VAL A 584 -3.15 -34.12 -28.86
CA VAL A 584 -4.29 -33.71 -28.03
C VAL A 584 -4.11 -32.28 -27.57
N THR A 585 -5.16 -31.46 -27.68
CA THR A 585 -5.16 -30.03 -27.29
C THR A 585 -6.36 -29.70 -26.40
N ALA A 586 -6.13 -28.98 -25.30
CA ALA A 586 -7.17 -28.47 -24.40
C ALA A 586 -6.71 -27.16 -23.73
N GLY A 587 -7.57 -26.13 -23.74
CA GLY A 587 -7.30 -24.87 -23.01
C GLY A 587 -6.03 -24.12 -23.44
N GLY A 588 -5.56 -24.31 -24.68
CA GLY A 588 -4.31 -23.73 -25.19
C GLY A 588 -3.05 -24.57 -24.92
N VAL A 589 -3.16 -25.66 -24.16
CA VAL A 589 -2.07 -26.62 -23.92
C VAL A 589 -2.21 -27.82 -24.85
N SER A 590 -1.09 -28.31 -25.41
CA SER A 590 -1.08 -29.47 -26.33
C SER A 590 0.04 -30.45 -26.02
N GLY A 591 -0.14 -31.71 -26.42
CA GLY A 591 0.86 -32.78 -26.28
C GLY A 591 0.50 -34.00 -27.12
N TYR A 592 1.47 -34.91 -27.29
CA TYR A 592 1.28 -36.14 -28.06
C TYR A 592 1.08 -37.34 -27.14
N THR A 593 0.19 -38.26 -27.53
CA THR A 593 0.01 -39.52 -26.79
C THR A 593 1.25 -40.41 -26.87
N ASP A 594 1.53 -41.12 -25.78
CA ASP A 594 2.60 -42.12 -25.71
C ASP A 594 2.25 -43.42 -26.47
N ASN A 595 3.16 -44.41 -26.41
CA ASN A 595 2.96 -45.73 -27.02
C ASN A 595 1.75 -46.52 -26.47
N PHE A 596 1.15 -46.06 -25.36
CA PHE A 596 -0.07 -46.61 -24.77
C PHE A 596 -1.31 -45.78 -25.11
N GLY A 597 -1.17 -44.77 -25.97
CA GLY A 597 -2.23 -43.86 -26.36
C GLY A 597 -2.64 -42.88 -25.26
N LYS A 598 -1.76 -42.57 -24.29
CA LYS A 598 -2.09 -41.73 -23.12
C LYS A 598 -1.35 -40.40 -23.11
N LEU A 599 -2.00 -39.38 -22.55
CA LEU A 599 -1.44 -38.06 -22.24
C LEU A 599 -2.08 -37.51 -20.95
N THR A 600 -1.38 -36.72 -20.15
CA THR A 600 -1.97 -35.95 -19.03
C THR A 600 -1.64 -34.48 -19.15
N LEU A 601 -2.66 -33.63 -19.04
CA LEU A 601 -2.57 -32.16 -19.06
C LEU A 601 -2.94 -31.61 -17.67
N SER A 602 -2.25 -30.56 -17.19
CA SER A 602 -2.59 -29.87 -15.94
C SER A 602 -3.22 -28.51 -16.26
N LEU A 603 -4.47 -28.31 -15.85
CA LEU A 603 -5.31 -27.17 -16.23
C LEU A 603 -6.07 -26.64 -15.00
N PRO A 604 -6.36 -25.32 -14.91
CA PRO A 604 -7.22 -24.78 -13.85
C PRO A 604 -8.67 -25.30 -13.95
N PRO A 605 -9.53 -25.07 -12.95
CA PRO A 605 -10.93 -25.45 -13.04
C PRO A 605 -11.65 -24.70 -14.16
N GLY A 606 -12.42 -25.43 -14.96
CA GLY A 606 -13.20 -24.85 -16.05
C GLY A 606 -13.61 -25.86 -17.12
N THR A 607 -14.41 -25.38 -18.07
CA THR A 607 -14.90 -26.21 -19.18
C THR A 607 -14.01 -26.04 -20.41
N TYR A 608 -13.46 -27.15 -20.91
CA TYR A 608 -12.49 -27.18 -22.00
C TYR A 608 -13.00 -27.97 -23.19
N ASN A 609 -12.77 -27.44 -24.40
CA ASN A 609 -12.88 -28.24 -25.62
C ASN A 609 -11.56 -28.98 -25.86
N VAL A 610 -11.61 -30.30 -25.71
CA VAL A 610 -10.49 -31.23 -25.88
C VAL A 610 -10.57 -31.83 -27.27
N SER A 611 -9.58 -31.58 -28.12
CA SER A 611 -9.48 -32.17 -29.46
C SER A 611 -8.35 -33.18 -29.55
N ALA A 612 -8.55 -34.26 -30.30
CA ALA A 612 -7.52 -35.23 -30.63
C ALA A 612 -7.43 -35.40 -32.16
N SER A 613 -6.23 -35.36 -32.72
CA SER A 613 -5.97 -35.50 -34.14
C SER A 613 -4.78 -36.43 -34.42
N HIS A 614 -4.85 -37.16 -35.54
CA HIS A 614 -3.77 -38.02 -36.02
C HIS A 614 -3.90 -38.15 -37.56
N PRO A 615 -2.80 -38.15 -38.34
CA PRO A 615 -2.87 -38.10 -39.82
C PRO A 615 -3.72 -39.19 -40.48
N SER A 616 -3.83 -40.36 -39.85
CA SER A 616 -4.59 -41.50 -40.37
C SER A 616 -6.08 -41.51 -40.00
N TYR A 617 -6.56 -40.55 -39.22
CA TYR A 617 -7.93 -40.56 -38.67
C TYR A 617 -8.56 -39.16 -38.70
N LYS A 618 -9.89 -39.09 -38.62
CA LYS A 618 -10.64 -37.83 -38.52
C LYS A 618 -10.47 -37.24 -37.12
N THR A 619 -10.13 -35.95 -37.07
CA THR A 619 -10.05 -35.18 -35.82
C THR A 619 -11.40 -35.18 -35.12
N THR A 620 -11.40 -35.42 -33.81
CA THR A 620 -12.61 -35.38 -33.00
C THR A 620 -12.42 -34.46 -31.80
N THR A 621 -13.47 -33.76 -31.40
CA THR A 621 -13.46 -32.75 -30.33
C THR A 621 -14.60 -33.02 -29.35
N TRP A 622 -14.33 -32.85 -28.05
CA TRP A 622 -15.30 -33.03 -26.98
C TRP A 622 -15.18 -31.94 -25.94
N THR A 623 -16.29 -31.62 -25.28
CA THR A 623 -16.30 -30.68 -24.16
C THR A 623 -16.16 -31.45 -22.85
N VAL A 624 -15.19 -31.06 -22.02
CA VAL A 624 -14.93 -31.64 -20.70
C VAL A 624 -14.98 -30.52 -19.66
N ASP A 625 -15.89 -30.65 -18.71
CA ASP A 625 -15.89 -29.80 -17.53
C ASP A 625 -14.88 -30.35 -16.51
N LEU A 626 -13.94 -29.53 -16.03
CA LEU A 626 -12.84 -29.95 -15.15
C LEU A 626 -12.99 -29.30 -13.77
N ASP A 627 -13.90 -29.81 -12.96
CA ASP A 627 -14.15 -29.43 -11.55
C ASP A 627 -13.26 -30.21 -10.55
N LYS A 628 -12.56 -31.23 -11.04
CA LYS A 628 -11.56 -32.05 -10.33
C LYS A 628 -10.69 -32.77 -11.37
N SER A 629 -9.62 -33.44 -10.94
CA SER A 629 -8.83 -34.29 -11.84
C SER A 629 -9.71 -35.39 -12.47
N LYS A 630 -9.67 -35.52 -13.80
CA LYS A 630 -10.54 -36.42 -14.60
C LYS A 630 -9.74 -37.28 -15.57
N ASN A 631 -10.26 -38.47 -15.83
CA ASN A 631 -9.76 -39.37 -16.86
C ASN A 631 -10.81 -39.51 -17.96
N ILE A 632 -10.43 -39.28 -19.22
CA ILE A 632 -11.33 -39.39 -20.37
C ILE A 632 -10.73 -40.30 -21.45
N THR A 633 -11.60 -40.88 -22.28
CA THR A 633 -11.20 -41.67 -23.45
C THR A 633 -11.82 -41.07 -24.70
N LEU A 634 -10.99 -40.86 -25.73
CA LEU A 634 -11.38 -40.30 -27.02
C LEU A 634 -11.18 -41.36 -28.11
N THR A 635 -12.10 -41.46 -29.06
CA THR A 635 -12.04 -42.43 -30.16
C THR A 635 -11.96 -41.70 -31.49
N LEU A 636 -10.96 -42.00 -32.32
CA LEU A 636 -10.78 -41.44 -33.66
C LEU A 636 -11.29 -42.42 -34.73
N GLU A 637 -12.08 -41.91 -35.67
CA GLU A 637 -12.68 -42.69 -36.76
C GLU A 637 -11.89 -42.56 -38.08
N LEU A 638 -12.06 -43.53 -38.98
CA LEU A 638 -11.51 -43.46 -40.34
C LEU A 638 -12.37 -42.52 -41.22
N PRO A 639 -11.79 -41.79 -42.19
CA PRO A 639 -12.56 -40.94 -43.12
C PRO A 639 -13.38 -41.76 -44.15
N TYR A 640 -14.60 -41.31 -44.48
CA TYR A 640 -15.51 -41.91 -45.49
C TYR A 640 -15.33 -41.24 -46.88
N ASP A 641 -15.49 -42.00 -47.99
CA ASP A 641 -15.56 -41.52 -49.40
C ASP A 641 -17.01 -41.66 -49.94
N PHE A 642 -17.56 -40.63 -50.61
CA PHE A 642 -18.93 -40.60 -51.18
C PHE A 642 -18.91 -40.56 -52.73
N GLU A 643 -19.88 -41.17 -53.43
CA GLU A 643 -20.11 -41.07 -54.89
C GLU A 643 -21.52 -40.49 -55.20
N GLU A 644 -21.71 -39.73 -56.28
CA GLU A 644 -23.01 -39.10 -56.65
C GLU A 644 -23.98 -40.05 -57.39
N LEU A 645 -25.29 -39.93 -57.14
CA LEU A 645 -26.35 -40.64 -57.89
C LEU A 645 -26.69 -39.85 -59.18
N PRO A 646 -26.64 -40.45 -60.37
CA PRO A 646 -27.02 -39.77 -61.61
C PRO A 646 -28.52 -39.39 -61.63
N ASP A 647 -28.83 -38.18 -62.12
CA ASP A 647 -30.20 -37.64 -62.25
C ASP A 647 -31.20 -38.61 -62.90
N SER A 648 -30.74 -39.46 -63.83
CA SER A 648 -31.57 -40.40 -64.59
C SER A 648 -32.26 -41.47 -63.75
N ASN A 649 -31.80 -41.70 -62.52
CA ASN A 649 -32.28 -42.78 -61.66
C ASN A 649 -33.24 -42.30 -60.57
N ILE A 650 -33.61 -41.02 -60.60
CA ILE A 650 -34.61 -40.41 -59.70
C ILE A 650 -35.63 -39.67 -60.57
N ILE A 651 -36.83 -40.22 -60.68
CA ILE A 651 -37.96 -39.53 -61.29
C ILE A 651 -38.73 -38.81 -60.20
N VAL A 652 -38.95 -37.51 -60.37
CA VAL A 652 -39.83 -36.74 -59.50
C VAL A 652 -40.96 -36.15 -60.34
N GLU A 653 -42.16 -36.70 -60.17
CA GLU A 653 -43.35 -36.27 -60.92
C GLU A 653 -44.26 -35.42 -60.03
N PRO A 654 -44.63 -34.19 -60.44
CA PRO A 654 -45.66 -33.42 -59.75
C PRO A 654 -47.03 -34.09 -59.90
N ASP A 655 -47.78 -34.19 -58.81
CA ASP A 655 -49.18 -34.64 -58.75
C ASP A 655 -50.06 -33.54 -58.12
N GLU A 656 -51.38 -33.64 -58.24
CA GLU A 656 -52.35 -32.58 -57.88
C GLU A 656 -52.29 -32.11 -56.42
N LYS A 657 -51.51 -32.77 -55.55
CA LYS A 657 -51.27 -32.36 -54.15
C LYS A 657 -49.79 -32.47 -53.68
N GLY A 658 -48.80 -32.58 -54.57
CA GLY A 658 -47.39 -32.68 -54.19
C GLY A 658 -46.49 -33.24 -55.30
N TYR A 659 -45.47 -34.04 -54.93
CA TYR A 659 -44.60 -34.75 -55.87
C TYR A 659 -44.48 -36.22 -55.48
N ASN A 660 -44.54 -37.12 -56.47
CA ASN A 660 -44.17 -38.52 -56.33
C ASN A 660 -42.70 -38.69 -56.72
N ILE A 661 -41.89 -39.22 -55.81
CA ILE A 661 -40.47 -39.52 -56.06
C ILE A 661 -40.33 -41.03 -56.28
N THR A 662 -39.91 -41.40 -57.48
CA THR A 662 -39.66 -42.79 -57.91
C THR A 662 -38.18 -42.98 -58.20
N LEU A 663 -37.52 -43.87 -57.47
CA LEU A 663 -36.14 -44.26 -57.76
C LEU A 663 -36.16 -45.39 -58.80
N LEU A 664 -35.73 -45.11 -60.03
CA LEU A 664 -35.76 -46.09 -61.10
C LEU A 664 -34.53 -47.00 -61.07
N ASN A 665 -34.82 -48.30 -60.92
CA ASN A 665 -34.03 -49.43 -61.39
C ASN A 665 -32.57 -49.56 -60.89
N MET A 666 -32.37 -49.56 -59.56
CA MET A 666 -31.11 -50.08 -58.96
C MET A 666 -31.29 -51.03 -57.77
N LEU A 667 -32.52 -51.37 -57.36
CA LEU A 667 -32.78 -52.03 -56.07
C LEU A 667 -33.94 -53.04 -56.15
N ALA A 668 -33.84 -54.06 -57.02
CA ALA A 668 -34.93 -55.02 -57.24
C ALA A 668 -35.12 -56.09 -56.13
N SER A 669 -34.50 -56.01 -54.95
CA SER A 669 -34.77 -57.00 -53.87
C SER A 669 -34.32 -56.67 -52.43
N SER A 670 -33.96 -55.44 -52.07
CA SER A 670 -33.52 -55.16 -50.69
C SER A 670 -34.02 -53.82 -50.13
N ALA A 671 -34.39 -53.82 -48.85
CA ALA A 671 -34.93 -52.68 -48.12
C ALA A 671 -33.92 -51.53 -48.07
N VAL A 672 -34.40 -50.32 -48.37
CA VAL A 672 -33.61 -49.09 -48.39
C VAL A 672 -33.96 -48.24 -47.19
N ASN A 673 -32.96 -47.65 -46.54
CA ASN A 673 -33.15 -46.67 -45.48
C ASN A 673 -33.03 -45.27 -46.07
N VAL A 674 -34.09 -44.47 -46.05
CA VAL A 674 -34.04 -43.07 -46.49
C VAL A 674 -33.85 -42.19 -45.26
N PHE A 675 -32.90 -41.25 -45.34
CA PHE A 675 -32.59 -40.31 -44.28
C PHE A 675 -33.07 -38.91 -44.69
N PHE A 676 -33.56 -38.15 -43.72
CA PHE A 676 -33.88 -36.73 -43.90
C PHE A 676 -33.01 -35.95 -42.93
N ASP A 677 -32.35 -34.91 -43.45
CA ASP A 677 -31.42 -34.08 -42.68
C ASP A 677 -31.97 -32.65 -42.57
N TRP A 678 -32.03 -32.12 -41.35
CA TRP A 678 -32.54 -30.79 -41.07
C TRP A 678 -31.54 -29.98 -40.24
N ASP A 679 -30.96 -28.95 -40.86
CA ASP A 679 -30.11 -27.96 -40.20
C ASP A 679 -30.87 -26.63 -39.95
N TYR A 680 -30.57 -25.97 -38.82
CA TYR A 680 -31.09 -24.65 -38.36
C TYR A 680 -32.57 -24.59 -37.92
N ILE A 681 -32.83 -25.08 -36.70
CA ILE A 681 -34.19 -25.35 -36.19
C ILE A 681 -34.67 -24.33 -35.13
N GLY A 682 -33.72 -23.62 -34.51
CA GLY A 682 -33.99 -22.59 -33.50
C GLY A 682 -34.11 -23.17 -32.08
N THR A 683 -34.83 -22.47 -31.21
CA THR A 683 -34.89 -22.78 -29.77
C THR A 683 -36.31 -23.21 -29.34
N ILE A 684 -36.39 -24.05 -28.30
CA ILE A 684 -37.64 -24.48 -27.65
C ILE A 684 -37.57 -24.08 -26.17
N GLN A 685 -38.56 -23.32 -25.69
CA GLN A 685 -38.64 -22.87 -24.30
C GLN A 685 -38.95 -24.01 -23.34
N PRO A 686 -38.61 -23.89 -22.04
CA PRO A 686 -38.91 -24.90 -21.02
C PRO A 686 -40.38 -25.33 -21.03
N ASN A 687 -40.63 -26.65 -21.00
CA ASN A 687 -41.97 -27.26 -20.97
C ASN A 687 -42.90 -26.96 -22.16
N GLU A 688 -42.44 -26.29 -23.22
CA GLU A 688 -43.23 -26.06 -24.43
C GLU A 688 -43.10 -27.20 -25.47
N TRP A 689 -44.18 -27.39 -26.22
CA TRP A 689 -44.20 -28.21 -27.43
C TRP A 689 -44.05 -27.31 -28.66
N LYS A 690 -43.21 -27.71 -29.61
CA LYS A 690 -43.04 -27.01 -30.88
C LYS A 690 -43.17 -27.98 -32.04
N SER A 691 -44.09 -27.67 -32.95
CA SER A 691 -44.34 -28.42 -34.18
C SER A 691 -43.63 -27.77 -35.35
N PHE A 692 -43.09 -28.59 -36.25
CA PHE A 692 -42.38 -28.11 -37.44
C PHE A 692 -42.98 -28.69 -38.71
N HIS A 693 -43.06 -27.85 -39.75
CA HIS A 693 -43.80 -28.14 -40.98
C HIS A 693 -42.88 -28.16 -42.22
N HIS A 694 -43.33 -28.82 -43.29
CA HIS A 694 -42.56 -29.10 -44.52
C HIS A 694 -42.02 -27.87 -45.25
N ASN A 695 -42.65 -26.70 -45.11
CA ASN A 695 -42.16 -25.45 -45.69
C ASN A 695 -40.87 -24.93 -45.02
N GLN A 696 -40.42 -25.58 -43.95
CA GLN A 696 -39.13 -25.35 -43.29
C GLN A 696 -38.08 -26.42 -43.66
N MET A 697 -38.35 -27.28 -44.67
CA MET A 697 -37.54 -28.46 -45.04
C MET A 697 -36.98 -28.35 -46.48
N PRO A 698 -35.87 -27.63 -46.73
CA PRO A 698 -35.39 -27.36 -48.09
C PRO A 698 -34.47 -28.43 -48.70
N THR A 699 -34.04 -29.46 -47.97
CA THR A 699 -33.04 -30.42 -48.46
C THR A 699 -33.44 -31.87 -48.20
N LEU A 700 -33.75 -32.60 -49.28
CA LEU A 700 -33.86 -34.06 -49.27
C LEU A 700 -32.48 -34.68 -49.50
N VAL A 701 -32.06 -35.68 -48.71
CA VAL A 701 -30.86 -36.48 -48.99
C VAL A 701 -31.22 -37.96 -49.01
N VAL A 702 -31.43 -38.53 -50.19
CA VAL A 702 -31.73 -39.98 -50.30
C VAL A 702 -30.44 -40.79 -50.22
N MET A 703 -30.27 -41.55 -49.13
CA MET A 703 -29.19 -42.53 -49.01
C MET A 703 -29.76 -43.94 -49.19
N ALA A 704 -28.98 -44.89 -49.70
CA ALA A 704 -29.38 -46.28 -49.83
C ALA A 704 -28.17 -47.20 -49.62
N THR A 705 -28.29 -48.22 -48.77
CA THR A 705 -27.20 -49.15 -48.43
C THR A 705 -27.62 -50.60 -48.61
N TRP A 706 -26.75 -51.46 -49.16
CA TRP A 706 -26.99 -52.91 -49.21
C TRP A 706 -26.94 -53.52 -47.81
N ASN A 707 -28.02 -54.19 -47.41
CA ASN A 707 -28.08 -54.89 -46.12
C ASN A 707 -27.43 -56.29 -46.22
N ALA A 708 -26.17 -56.40 -46.67
CA ALA A 708 -25.35 -57.62 -46.59
C ALA A 708 -23.91 -57.45 -47.15
N SER A 709 -22.94 -57.06 -46.32
CA SER A 709 -21.58 -57.66 -46.21
C SER A 709 -20.63 -56.72 -45.48
N ALA A 710 -19.88 -57.23 -44.50
CA ALA A 710 -18.96 -56.50 -43.62
C ALA A 710 -17.66 -55.99 -44.29
N GLU A 711 -17.62 -55.88 -45.61
CA GLU A 711 -16.53 -55.30 -46.39
C GLU A 711 -17.17 -54.32 -47.39
N TYR A 712 -16.67 -53.08 -47.45
CA TYR A 712 -17.15 -51.89 -48.22
C TYR A 712 -18.18 -50.94 -47.55
N PRO A 713 -17.73 -49.97 -46.73
CA PRO A 713 -18.55 -48.81 -46.33
C PRO A 713 -18.67 -47.73 -47.44
N LYS A 714 -18.48 -48.09 -48.72
CA LYS A 714 -18.23 -47.16 -49.84
C LYS A 714 -19.38 -47.06 -50.87
N ALA A 715 -20.60 -46.79 -50.42
CA ALA A 715 -21.64 -46.27 -51.31
C ALA A 715 -22.70 -45.50 -50.51
N TRP A 716 -22.55 -44.19 -50.47
CA TRP A 716 -23.55 -43.26 -49.98
C TRP A 716 -23.81 -42.27 -51.10
N PHE A 717 -25.05 -42.14 -51.52
CA PHE A 717 -25.41 -41.25 -52.61
C PHE A 717 -26.13 -40.01 -52.09
N LYS A 718 -25.95 -38.86 -52.76
CA LYS A 718 -26.55 -37.57 -52.39
C LYS A 718 -27.26 -36.99 -53.60
N TYR A 719 -28.48 -36.49 -53.41
CA TYR A 719 -29.23 -35.76 -54.43
C TYR A 719 -29.79 -34.47 -53.85
N LEU A 720 -29.51 -33.31 -54.44
CA LEU A 720 -29.97 -32.00 -53.99
C LEU A 720 -31.12 -31.54 -54.90
N LEU A 721 -32.36 -31.62 -54.42
CA LEU A 721 -33.49 -30.99 -55.11
C LEU A 721 -33.52 -29.48 -54.86
N PRO A 722 -34.02 -28.70 -55.83
CA PRO A 722 -34.92 -27.61 -55.57
C PRO A 722 -36.33 -28.00 -56.04
N ILE A 723 -37.27 -28.25 -55.12
CA ILE A 723 -38.70 -28.36 -55.45
C ILE A 723 -39.54 -27.66 -54.37
N GLU A 724 -40.40 -26.74 -54.80
CA GLU A 724 -41.30 -25.93 -53.96
C GLU A 724 -42.59 -26.72 -53.63
N LEU A 725 -42.77 -27.15 -52.37
CA LEU A 725 -43.92 -27.93 -51.91
C LEU A 725 -45.06 -27.03 -51.41
N LYS A 726 -46.33 -27.31 -51.79
CA LYS A 726 -47.51 -26.55 -51.33
C LYS A 726 -48.31 -27.29 -50.24
N PRO A 727 -48.82 -26.62 -49.17
CA PRO A 727 -49.46 -27.27 -48.02
C PRO A 727 -50.90 -27.74 -48.24
N THR A 728 -51.32 -28.84 -47.60
CA THR A 728 -52.74 -29.14 -47.28
C THR A 728 -52.90 -29.72 -45.86
N THR A 729 -54.07 -29.52 -45.25
CA THR A 729 -54.38 -29.51 -43.79
C THR A 729 -54.97 -30.82 -43.22
N GLY A 730 -54.67 -31.18 -41.96
CA GLY A 730 -55.58 -31.98 -41.10
C GLY A 730 -54.99 -32.99 -40.07
N GLU A 731 -55.17 -32.65 -38.79
CA GLU A 731 -55.32 -33.36 -37.48
C GLU A 731 -54.68 -34.72 -37.04
N GLU A 732 -54.50 -34.79 -35.70
CA GLU A 732 -53.60 -35.60 -34.85
C GLU A 732 -54.12 -36.99 -34.38
N GLY A 733 -53.19 -37.88 -34.00
CA GLY A 733 -53.42 -39.10 -33.21
C GLY A 733 -52.10 -39.76 -32.73
N ALA A 734 -52.05 -40.23 -31.47
CA ALA A 734 -50.84 -40.53 -30.67
C ALA A 734 -50.46 -42.03 -30.52
N PHE A 735 -49.21 -42.34 -30.10
CA PHE A 735 -48.69 -43.42 -29.18
C PHE A 735 -47.13 -43.58 -29.35
N PRO A 736 -46.37 -44.32 -28.49
CA PRO A 736 -45.98 -44.11 -27.10
C PRO A 736 -44.43 -43.99 -26.87
N GLU A 737 -44.03 -43.61 -25.65
CA GLU A 737 -42.64 -43.34 -25.19
C GLU A 737 -41.73 -44.57 -25.06
N GLU A 738 -40.47 -44.47 -25.50
CA GLU A 738 -39.35 -45.30 -25.03
C GLU A 738 -38.09 -44.46 -24.71
N ASN A 739 -37.41 -44.82 -23.62
CA ASN A 739 -36.28 -44.11 -23.04
C ASN A 739 -34.92 -44.56 -23.64
N MET A 740 -34.14 -43.62 -24.17
CA MET A 740 -32.74 -43.80 -24.56
C MET A 740 -31.84 -42.72 -23.93
N PRO A 741 -30.54 -42.98 -23.66
CA PRO A 741 -29.77 -42.31 -22.59
C PRO A 741 -28.89 -41.13 -23.04
N TYR A 742 -29.25 -40.48 -24.15
CA TYR A 742 -28.71 -39.17 -24.54
C TYR A 742 -29.86 -38.17 -24.44
N VAL A 743 -29.59 -36.92 -24.04
CA VAL A 743 -30.55 -35.84 -23.73
C VAL A 743 -31.50 -35.60 -24.91
N ALA A 744 -32.49 -36.49 -25.04
CA ALA A 744 -33.48 -36.55 -26.08
C ALA A 744 -34.79 -36.17 -25.40
N GLY A 745 -35.27 -34.97 -25.68
CA GLY A 745 -36.68 -34.70 -25.52
C GLY A 745 -37.45 -35.75 -26.33
N SER A 746 -38.54 -36.26 -25.76
CA SER A 746 -39.35 -37.31 -26.40
C SER A 746 -39.70 -36.89 -27.83
N ILE A 747 -39.07 -37.52 -28.82
CA ILE A 747 -39.34 -37.29 -30.24
C ILE A 747 -40.57 -38.14 -30.57
N PHE A 748 -41.74 -37.51 -30.63
CA PHE A 748 -42.92 -38.14 -31.18
C PHE A 748 -42.90 -37.91 -32.70
N VAL A 749 -42.31 -38.86 -33.43
CA VAL A 749 -42.64 -39.00 -34.85
C VAL A 749 -44.00 -39.70 -34.86
N VAL A 750 -45.02 -39.09 -35.46
CA VAL A 750 -46.31 -39.74 -35.70
C VAL A 750 -46.26 -40.34 -37.11
N PRO A 751 -45.84 -41.60 -37.31
CA PRO A 751 -46.09 -42.27 -38.56
C PRO A 751 -47.56 -42.68 -38.56
N TYR A 752 -48.40 -42.01 -39.35
CA TYR A 752 -49.63 -42.70 -39.77
C TYR A 752 -49.17 -43.95 -40.56
N PRO A 753 -49.62 -45.17 -40.21
CA PRO A 753 -49.34 -46.32 -41.04
C PRO A 753 -49.88 -46.03 -42.45
N PRO A 754 -49.08 -46.18 -43.52
CA PRO A 754 -49.52 -45.83 -44.86
C PRO A 754 -50.75 -46.65 -45.22
N VAL A 755 -51.90 -45.99 -45.38
CA VAL A 755 -53.12 -46.61 -45.90
C VAL A 755 -52.96 -46.72 -47.41
N TYR A 756 -53.06 -47.93 -47.94
CA TYR A 756 -52.87 -48.21 -49.36
C TYR A 756 -53.76 -47.30 -50.23
N GLY A 757 -53.13 -46.47 -51.06
CA GLY A 757 -53.82 -45.54 -51.96
C GLY A 757 -54.25 -44.20 -51.36
N GLN A 758 -53.76 -43.81 -50.17
CA GLN A 758 -53.95 -42.46 -49.61
C GLN A 758 -52.63 -41.79 -49.19
N ASN A 759 -52.58 -40.47 -49.26
CA ASN A 759 -51.39 -39.66 -48.99
C ASN A 759 -51.06 -39.63 -47.49
N THR A 760 -49.76 -39.65 -47.13
CA THR A 760 -49.27 -39.50 -45.74
C THR A 760 -48.42 -38.23 -45.62
N THR A 761 -48.67 -37.38 -44.61
CA THR A 761 -47.86 -36.19 -44.30
C THR A 761 -46.94 -36.49 -43.12
N ILE A 762 -45.65 -36.12 -43.22
CA ILE A 762 -44.67 -36.30 -42.14
C ILE A 762 -44.46 -34.93 -41.45
N GLY A 763 -44.69 -34.87 -40.14
CA GLY A 763 -44.37 -33.73 -39.29
C GLY A 763 -43.65 -34.21 -38.04
N VAL A 764 -42.78 -33.37 -37.48
CA VAL A 764 -42.05 -33.66 -36.23
C VAL A 764 -42.50 -32.66 -35.16
N VAL A 765 -42.89 -33.18 -34.00
CA VAL A 765 -43.25 -32.37 -32.84
C VAL A 765 -42.31 -32.73 -31.70
N LEU A 766 -41.66 -31.72 -31.14
CA LEU A 766 -40.72 -31.88 -30.02
C LEU A 766 -41.23 -31.16 -28.78
N ARG A 767 -41.11 -31.81 -27.62
CA ARG A 767 -41.26 -31.16 -26.31
C ARG A 767 -39.89 -30.87 -25.72
N ASN A 768 -39.72 -29.72 -25.09
CA ASN A 768 -38.63 -29.53 -24.13
C ASN A 768 -39.09 -30.00 -22.74
N PRO A 769 -38.66 -31.17 -22.25
CA PRO A 769 -39.09 -31.67 -20.94
C PRO A 769 -38.30 -31.06 -19.78
N TYR A 770 -37.35 -30.14 -20.04
CA TYR A 770 -36.46 -29.58 -19.05
C TYR A 770 -36.82 -28.13 -18.69
N ASP A 771 -36.36 -27.69 -17.53
CA ASP A 771 -36.64 -26.37 -16.94
C ASP A 771 -35.78 -25.24 -17.55
N HIS A 772 -35.03 -25.52 -18.62
CA HIS A 772 -34.13 -24.60 -19.29
C HIS A 772 -34.27 -24.65 -20.82
N LEU A 773 -33.85 -23.60 -21.52
CA LEU A 773 -33.96 -23.46 -22.98
C LEU A 773 -33.17 -24.55 -23.73
N LEU A 774 -33.79 -25.21 -24.71
CA LEU A 774 -33.12 -26.14 -25.63
C LEU A 774 -32.82 -25.44 -26.97
N ASN A 775 -31.55 -25.43 -27.38
CA ASN A 775 -31.13 -25.00 -28.73
C ASN A 775 -30.97 -26.24 -29.62
N ILE A 776 -31.74 -26.32 -30.70
CA ILE A 776 -31.69 -27.47 -31.62
C ILE A 776 -30.89 -27.06 -32.85
N SER A 777 -29.71 -27.64 -32.99
CA SER A 777 -28.85 -27.42 -34.15
C SER A 777 -29.24 -28.29 -35.35
N ARG A 778 -29.69 -29.53 -35.10
CA ARG A 778 -30.01 -30.52 -36.13
C ARG A 778 -31.05 -31.54 -35.65
N ILE A 779 -31.91 -32.03 -36.54
CA ILE A 779 -32.76 -33.21 -36.32
C ILE A 779 -32.55 -34.18 -37.48
N ASP A 780 -32.19 -35.42 -37.15
CA ASP A 780 -32.10 -36.54 -38.08
C ASP A 780 -33.20 -37.56 -37.74
N PHE A 781 -33.90 -38.09 -38.74
CA PHE A 781 -34.71 -39.29 -38.56
C PHE A 781 -34.58 -40.25 -39.75
N GLN A 782 -34.69 -41.54 -39.43
CA GLN A 782 -34.56 -42.64 -40.38
C GLN A 782 -35.92 -43.29 -40.58
N VAL A 783 -36.35 -43.45 -41.84
CA VAL A 783 -37.49 -44.32 -42.17
C VAL A 783 -36.92 -45.62 -42.71
N SER A 784 -37.00 -46.67 -41.91
CA SER A 784 -36.54 -48.01 -42.26
C SER A 784 -37.68 -48.84 -42.88
N SER A 785 -37.33 -49.69 -43.86
CA SER A 785 -38.25 -50.64 -44.53
C SER A 785 -39.36 -50.02 -45.39
N LEU A 786 -39.09 -48.88 -46.04
CA LEU A 786 -40.02 -48.30 -47.02
C LEU A 786 -40.12 -49.22 -48.25
N THR A 787 -41.29 -49.82 -48.48
CA THR A 787 -41.52 -50.66 -49.66
C THR A 787 -42.19 -49.82 -50.75
N ILE A 788 -41.44 -49.45 -51.80
CA ILE A 788 -41.95 -48.64 -52.91
C ILE A 788 -42.44 -49.59 -54.01
N ALA A 789 -43.76 -49.72 -54.21
CA ALA A 789 -44.35 -50.57 -55.23
C ALA A 789 -44.38 -49.85 -56.59
N GLY A 790 -43.52 -50.27 -57.52
CA GLY A 790 -43.56 -49.84 -58.92
C GLY A 790 -44.74 -50.47 -59.66
N LYS A 791 -45.47 -49.68 -60.46
CA LYS A 791 -46.40 -50.20 -61.46
C LYS A 791 -45.60 -50.57 -62.70
N PHE A 792 -45.22 -51.84 -62.82
CA PHE A 792 -44.74 -52.40 -64.09
C PHE A 792 -45.96 -52.74 -64.95
N GLU A 793 -46.16 -52.04 -66.05
CA GLU A 793 -46.84 -52.62 -67.21
C GLU A 793 -45.75 -53.16 -68.16
N SER A 794 -45.82 -54.46 -68.42
CA SER A 794 -44.91 -55.25 -69.26
C SER A 794 -44.74 -54.71 -70.67
N VAL A 795 -43.53 -54.76 -71.21
CA VAL A 795 -43.13 -55.72 -72.28
C VAL A 795 -41.67 -56.09 -72.08
#